data_AF-A0A183TBR8-F1
#
_entry.id   AF-A0A183TBR8-F1
#
_cell.length_a   1.000
_cell.length_b   1.000
_cell.length_c   1.000
_cell.angle_alpha   90.00
_cell.angle_beta   90.00
_cell.angle_gamma   90.00
#
_symmetry.space_group_name_H-M   'P 1'
#
loop_
_entity.id
_entity.type
_entity.pdbx_description
1 polymer ?
#
loop_
_entity_poly.entity_id
_entity_poly.type
_entity_poly.pdbx_seq_one_letter_code
_entity_poly.pdbx_strand_id
1 'polypeptide(L)'
;MVANTFFADIELEDNVRLAIVDICKYFHESVRLLSERQVFRRFFSFVSSLYSFFNPISFLNELRRHNYVTPTSYLEMIRTFKKLLGLKRDELTMMRNRYLTGLEKLEFAAGEVGKMQIELVELQPQLIVTGQETDKLLAKVAKDTIQVEAQRTIVAADQLTANQQAAAAQSIKDECEADLAEALPVLNDALASLNTLKQNDITLVKSMKNPPSVVKLVMEAVCIMLQEKPERKPDPSSGKMVEDYWGVSLKILGDIKFLEKLKSYNIDAIPAPVMKKIRDTYIPNADFDPKIVRNASTACEGLCKWIIALDKYDAVVKIVGPKKAKLAVAEQELAVSSKRLAEKKAILDAVEAKMQKLQAELDATQKKKRDLEDSIDLCGKKLDRAEKLISGLGGEKTRWTESAQMLKEKYYNITGDVLLGAGVVAYLGAFTVDFRKGITDEWLALCQRLEVPCSKVFKIADTLGDAVKIRAWNIAGLPVDSFSVDNGIIVSNSNRWPLCIDPQGQANKWIKNMEKNNSLKVCKLTDNTYIRTLENAIQFGMPVLLENIGEELDPILDPVLQQLIYHSAGSDYIRLGDSVLEYNRDFKLYLTTRLRNPHYLPEISVKVCLLNFMITPLGLTDQLLGIVAAMEKPELEALKNQLILESADNKRKLKELEDKILEVLSSSEGNILEDETAINILSSSKTLSAQITEKQAVAEKTQIEIDTTRSGYIPVANHGAILFFCISDLGNIDPMYQYSLVWFINLFISSISNSQPSDDLSKRIQILNENFSMVIYRNVCRSLFEQHKLLFSLTMCVALLKARGAIDDTTWRFLLTGGVALANPHPNPAPTWLSDKSWSEIVRANDLPNLNGLQKCKPIAKRTVKIKIDIFNELS
;
A
#
# COMPACT_ATOMS: atom_id res chain seq x y z
N MET A 1 27.79 -9.88 -36.50
CA MET A 1 28.27 -8.58 -35.97
C MET A 1 27.14 -7.70 -35.45
N VAL A 2 26.12 -7.38 -36.26
CA VAL A 2 25.01 -6.50 -35.82
C VAL A 2 24.28 -7.02 -34.57
N ALA A 3 23.79 -8.27 -34.58
CA ALA A 3 23.13 -8.87 -33.41
C ALA A 3 24.01 -8.88 -32.14
N ASN A 4 25.30 -9.22 -32.26
CA ASN A 4 26.24 -9.18 -31.13
C ASN A 4 26.34 -7.80 -30.49
N THR A 5 26.24 -6.73 -31.29
CA THR A 5 26.34 -5.35 -30.80
C THR A 5 25.04 -4.92 -30.13
N PHE A 6 23.90 -5.29 -30.71
CA PHE A 6 22.58 -4.95 -30.17
C PHE A 6 22.24 -5.70 -28.86
N PHE A 7 22.77 -6.91 -28.70
CA PHE A 7 22.57 -7.76 -27.52
C PHE A 7 23.64 -7.59 -26.44
N ALA A 8 24.63 -6.71 -26.64
CA ALA A 8 25.67 -6.45 -25.65
C ALA A 8 25.10 -5.90 -24.33
N ASP A 9 24.06 -5.06 -24.41
CA ASP A 9 23.41 -4.46 -23.24
C ASP A 9 22.38 -5.39 -22.56
N ILE A 10 22.15 -6.59 -23.08
CA ILE A 10 21.15 -7.53 -22.53
C ILE A 10 21.86 -8.56 -21.65
N GLU A 11 21.42 -8.65 -20.40
CA GLU A 11 21.85 -9.70 -19.46
C GLU A 11 21.38 -11.08 -19.95
N LEU A 12 22.33 -11.85 -20.49
CA LEU A 12 22.19 -13.20 -21.04
C LEU A 12 23.48 -13.96 -20.75
N GLU A 13 23.38 -15.27 -20.50
CA GLU A 13 24.54 -16.15 -20.45
C GLU A 13 25.24 -16.18 -21.84
N ASP A 14 26.57 -16.29 -21.85
CA ASP A 14 27.37 -16.14 -23.08
C ASP A 14 27.06 -17.22 -24.13
N ASN A 15 26.82 -18.46 -23.70
CA ASN A 15 26.35 -19.57 -24.54
C ASN A 15 24.99 -19.25 -25.19
N VAL A 16 24.03 -18.76 -24.41
CA VAL A 16 22.68 -18.41 -24.88
C VAL A 16 22.74 -17.23 -25.84
N ARG A 17 23.60 -16.24 -25.58
CA ARG A 17 23.79 -15.07 -26.47
C ARG A 17 24.30 -15.49 -27.85
N LEU A 18 25.29 -16.37 -27.92
CA LEU A 18 25.81 -16.90 -29.19
C LEU A 18 24.74 -17.71 -29.93
N ALA A 19 24.00 -18.57 -29.22
CA ALA A 19 22.91 -19.35 -29.79
C ALA A 19 21.79 -18.44 -30.38
N ILE A 20 21.37 -17.40 -29.64
CA ILE A 20 20.35 -16.45 -30.11
C ILE A 20 20.81 -15.74 -31.39
N VAL A 21 22.08 -15.36 -31.49
CA VAL A 21 22.63 -14.70 -32.69
C VAL A 21 22.52 -15.61 -33.91
N ASP A 22 22.83 -16.89 -33.76
CA ASP A 22 22.75 -17.87 -34.84
C ASP A 22 21.29 -18.20 -35.20
N ILE A 23 20.40 -18.28 -34.21
CA ILE A 23 18.95 -18.42 -34.43
C ILE A 23 18.39 -17.21 -35.18
N CYS A 24 18.76 -15.99 -34.80
CA CYS A 24 18.35 -14.78 -35.48
C CYS A 24 18.75 -14.78 -36.97
N LYS A 25 19.97 -15.23 -37.29
CA LYS A 25 20.40 -15.38 -38.70
C LYS A 25 19.55 -16.43 -39.41
N TYR A 26 19.32 -17.56 -38.75
CA TYR A 26 18.49 -18.63 -39.31
C TYR A 26 17.07 -18.16 -39.63
N PHE A 27 16.43 -17.41 -38.73
CA PHE A 27 15.08 -16.86 -38.94
C PHE A 27 15.02 -15.99 -40.20
N HIS A 28 16.03 -15.14 -40.40
CA HIS A 28 16.11 -14.29 -41.57
C HIS A 28 16.25 -15.12 -42.86
N GLU A 29 17.15 -16.09 -42.86
CA GLU A 29 17.41 -16.96 -44.02
C GLU A 29 16.22 -17.87 -44.33
N SER A 30 15.58 -18.46 -43.31
CA SER A 30 14.45 -19.37 -43.48
C SER A 30 13.23 -18.66 -44.08
N VAL A 31 12.90 -17.44 -43.62
CA VAL A 31 11.78 -16.66 -44.19
C VAL A 31 12.12 -16.17 -45.59
N ARG A 32 13.37 -15.80 -45.85
CA ARG A 32 13.81 -15.42 -47.20
C ARG A 32 13.62 -16.60 -48.17
N LEU A 33 14.05 -17.80 -47.78
CA LEU A 33 13.85 -19.02 -48.57
C LEU A 33 12.36 -19.35 -48.77
N LEU A 34 11.52 -19.09 -47.77
CA LEU A 34 10.07 -19.28 -47.86
C LEU A 34 9.42 -18.28 -48.85
N SER A 35 9.97 -17.08 -48.94
CA SER A 35 9.46 -15.98 -49.78
C SER A 35 9.95 -16.08 -51.23
N GLU A 36 11.18 -16.57 -51.45
CA GLU A 36 11.84 -16.59 -52.75
C GLU A 36 11.46 -17.80 -53.62
N ARG A 37 11.57 -17.61 -54.95
CA ARG A 37 11.24 -18.59 -55.99
C ARG A 37 12.27 -19.73 -56.14
N GLN A 38 13.43 -19.65 -55.49
CA GLN A 38 14.57 -20.53 -55.78
C GLN A 38 14.69 -21.74 -54.85
N VAL A 39 14.59 -22.93 -55.44
CA VAL A 39 15.06 -24.20 -54.89
C VAL A 39 16.59 -24.14 -54.80
N PHE A 40 17.16 -23.58 -53.73
CA PHE A 40 18.61 -23.66 -53.52
C PHE A 40 18.96 -25.04 -52.95
N ARG A 41 18.99 -26.03 -53.84
CA ARG A 41 19.32 -27.45 -53.59
C ARG A 41 20.75 -27.70 -53.06
N ARG A 42 21.54 -26.65 -52.77
CA ARG A 42 22.97 -26.75 -52.45
C ARG A 42 23.33 -26.65 -50.98
N PHE A 43 22.51 -26.03 -50.12
CA PHE A 43 22.80 -25.98 -48.68
C PHE A 43 22.22 -27.17 -47.89
N PHE A 44 21.24 -27.86 -48.46
CA PHE A 44 20.59 -29.03 -47.86
C PHE A 44 21.43 -30.32 -47.92
N SER A 45 22.66 -30.29 -48.44
CA SER A 45 23.52 -31.49 -48.44
C SER A 45 24.07 -31.83 -47.06
N PHE A 46 24.19 -30.87 -46.13
CA PHE A 46 24.78 -31.11 -44.82
C PHE A 46 23.74 -31.52 -43.76
N VAL A 47 22.46 -31.21 -43.99
CA VAL A 47 21.33 -31.52 -43.07
C VAL A 47 20.43 -32.65 -43.62
N SER A 48 20.65 -33.09 -44.86
CA SER A 48 19.92 -34.19 -45.52
C SER A 48 20.03 -35.55 -44.80
N SER A 49 20.95 -35.73 -43.84
CA SER A 49 21.08 -37.03 -43.18
C SER A 49 20.02 -37.29 -42.10
N LEU A 50 19.21 -36.30 -41.70
CA LEU A 50 18.23 -36.49 -40.61
C LEU A 50 16.76 -36.16 -40.93
N TYR A 51 16.45 -35.41 -41.99
CA TYR A 51 15.05 -35.04 -42.30
C TYR A 51 14.73 -35.22 -43.79
N SER A 52 14.31 -36.43 -44.18
CA SER A 52 13.81 -36.77 -45.53
C SER A 52 12.38 -36.28 -45.82
N PHE A 53 11.78 -35.42 -44.99
CA PHE A 53 10.31 -35.30 -44.98
C PHE A 53 9.68 -34.03 -45.57
N PHE A 54 10.42 -32.98 -45.95
CA PHE A 54 9.75 -31.76 -46.45
C PHE A 54 10.53 -31.07 -47.58
N ASN A 55 9.92 -31.01 -48.77
CA ASN A 55 10.34 -30.08 -49.83
C ASN A 55 9.85 -28.67 -49.45
N PRO A 56 10.70 -27.65 -49.29
CA PRO A 56 10.22 -26.30 -49.02
C PRO A 56 9.53 -25.74 -50.27
N ILE A 57 8.21 -25.65 -50.23
CA ILE A 57 7.39 -25.01 -51.25
C ILE A 57 7.36 -23.51 -50.94
N SER A 58 7.76 -22.68 -51.91
CA SER A 58 7.81 -21.22 -51.74
C SER A 58 6.41 -20.60 -51.82
N PHE A 59 6.13 -19.60 -50.98
CA PHE A 59 4.87 -18.85 -50.92
C PHE A 59 4.42 -18.30 -52.28
N LEU A 60 5.37 -17.84 -53.09
CA LEU A 60 5.12 -17.33 -54.44
C LEU A 60 4.72 -18.43 -55.44
N ASN A 61 5.29 -19.64 -55.34
CA ASN A 61 4.96 -20.71 -56.30
C ASN A 61 3.59 -21.33 -56.02
N GLU A 62 3.20 -21.43 -54.75
CA GLU A 62 1.93 -22.06 -54.35
C GLU A 62 0.76 -21.08 -54.41
N LEU A 63 0.90 -19.90 -53.81
CA LEU A 63 -0.20 -18.93 -53.67
C LEU A 63 -0.10 -17.74 -54.62
N ARG A 64 0.95 -17.65 -55.44
CA ARG A 64 1.22 -16.50 -56.35
C ARG A 64 1.23 -15.16 -55.61
N ARG A 65 1.71 -15.17 -54.36
CA ARG A 65 1.83 -13.98 -53.49
C ARG A 65 3.27 -13.56 -53.32
N HIS A 66 3.52 -12.26 -53.40
CA HIS A 66 4.84 -11.68 -53.21
C HIS A 66 5.02 -11.25 -51.75
N ASN A 67 6.15 -11.62 -51.15
CA ASN A 67 6.61 -11.10 -49.87
C ASN A 67 8.11 -10.82 -49.96
N TYR A 68 8.56 -9.73 -49.35
CA TYR A 68 9.95 -9.30 -49.41
C TYR A 68 10.56 -9.26 -48.02
N VAL A 69 11.67 -9.99 -47.87
CA VAL A 69 12.46 -10.01 -46.63
C VAL A 69 13.69 -9.15 -46.86
N THR A 70 13.87 -8.11 -46.05
CA THR A 70 14.96 -7.14 -46.22
C THR A 70 15.89 -7.11 -45.01
N PRO A 71 17.11 -6.55 -45.13
CA PRO A 71 17.97 -6.33 -43.97
C PRO A 71 17.32 -5.46 -42.88
N THR A 72 16.45 -4.53 -43.26
CA THR A 72 15.68 -3.71 -42.31
C THR A 72 14.70 -4.56 -41.50
N SER A 73 14.09 -5.59 -42.10
CA SER A 73 13.24 -6.55 -41.39
C SER A 73 14.02 -7.33 -40.32
N TYR A 74 15.31 -7.62 -40.56
CA TYR A 74 16.19 -8.24 -39.57
C TYR A 74 16.51 -7.31 -38.40
N LEU A 75 16.81 -6.04 -38.68
CA LEU A 75 16.99 -5.03 -37.63
C LEU A 75 15.71 -4.85 -36.81
N GLU A 76 14.56 -4.87 -37.47
CA GLU A 76 13.26 -4.73 -36.83
C GLU A 76 12.96 -5.91 -35.89
N MET A 77 13.24 -7.14 -36.31
CA MET A 77 13.15 -8.31 -35.44
C MET A 77 14.03 -8.17 -34.19
N ILE A 78 15.28 -7.75 -34.34
CA ILE A 78 16.22 -7.57 -33.22
C ILE A 78 15.73 -6.49 -32.25
N ARG A 79 15.28 -5.34 -32.77
CA ARG A 79 14.72 -4.25 -31.96
C ARG A 79 13.45 -4.69 -31.23
N THR A 80 12.55 -5.38 -31.93
CA THR A 80 11.32 -5.93 -31.38
C THR A 80 11.63 -6.92 -30.27
N PHE A 81 12.59 -7.82 -30.47
CA PHE A 81 13.05 -8.75 -29.45
C PHE A 81 13.61 -8.02 -28.21
N LYS A 82 14.53 -7.06 -28.38
CA LYS A 82 15.10 -6.30 -27.26
C LYS A 82 14.01 -5.57 -26.46
N LYS A 83 13.09 -4.89 -27.14
CA LYS A 83 11.97 -4.17 -26.52
C LYS A 83 11.02 -5.12 -25.78
N LEU A 84 10.54 -6.17 -26.44
CA LEU A 84 9.57 -7.10 -25.86
C LEU A 84 10.19 -7.92 -24.73
N LEU A 85 11.48 -8.28 -24.82
CA LEU A 85 12.16 -9.03 -23.77
C LEU A 85 12.29 -8.18 -22.49
N GLY A 86 12.69 -6.91 -22.62
CA GLY A 86 12.74 -5.98 -21.48
C GLY A 86 11.37 -5.84 -20.82
N LEU A 87 10.35 -5.48 -21.62
CA LEU A 87 8.98 -5.32 -21.11
C LEU A 87 8.44 -6.58 -20.43
N LYS A 88 8.67 -7.76 -21.02
CA LYS A 88 8.16 -9.03 -20.46
C LYS A 88 8.95 -9.48 -19.24
N ARG A 89 10.27 -9.25 -19.19
CA ARG A 89 11.07 -9.51 -17.99
C ARG A 89 10.66 -8.60 -16.85
N ASP A 90 10.42 -7.32 -17.11
CA ASP A 90 9.96 -6.35 -16.11
C ASP A 90 8.56 -6.70 -15.60
N GLU A 91 7.62 -7.03 -16.51
CA GLU A 91 6.27 -7.48 -16.16
C GLU A 91 6.30 -8.73 -15.26
N LEU A 92 7.02 -9.77 -15.69
CA LEU A 92 7.13 -11.02 -14.92
C LEU A 92 7.85 -10.81 -13.58
N THR A 93 8.89 -9.97 -13.54
CA THR A 93 9.65 -9.66 -12.31
C THR A 93 8.79 -8.87 -11.34
N MET A 94 8.06 -7.86 -11.82
CA MET A 94 7.16 -7.07 -10.98
C MET A 94 6.04 -7.95 -10.41
N MET A 95 5.40 -8.78 -11.23
CA MET A 95 4.37 -9.70 -10.76
C MET A 95 4.92 -10.71 -9.75
N ARG A 96 6.06 -11.33 -10.04
CA ARG A 96 6.73 -12.26 -9.12
C ARG A 96 7.06 -11.59 -7.80
N ASN A 97 7.68 -10.42 -7.84
CA ASN A 97 8.08 -9.69 -6.63
C ASN A 97 6.85 -9.29 -5.80
N ARG A 98 5.73 -8.89 -6.42
CA ARG A 98 4.47 -8.64 -5.69
C ARG A 98 4.01 -9.87 -4.91
N TYR A 99 3.99 -11.04 -5.54
CA TYR A 99 3.64 -12.29 -4.86
C TYR A 99 4.63 -12.64 -3.74
N LEU A 100 5.93 -12.50 -3.98
CA LEU A 100 6.95 -12.78 -2.97
C LEU A 100 6.84 -11.84 -1.77
N THR A 101 6.68 -10.53 -1.99
CA THR A 101 6.46 -9.55 -0.91
C THR A 101 5.19 -9.87 -0.13
N GLY A 102 4.09 -10.22 -0.80
CA GLY A 102 2.85 -10.63 -0.14
C GLY A 102 3.02 -11.90 0.70
N LEU A 103 3.74 -12.89 0.18
CA LEU A 103 4.06 -14.14 0.88
C LEU A 103 4.98 -13.90 2.09
N GLU A 104 5.99 -13.06 1.96
CA GLU A 104 6.92 -12.67 3.04
C GLU A 104 6.15 -11.98 4.18
N LYS A 105 5.22 -11.08 3.85
CA LYS A 105 4.36 -10.42 4.84
C LYS A 105 3.44 -11.41 5.57
N LEU A 106 2.88 -12.39 4.85
CA LEU A 106 2.08 -13.46 5.46
C LEU A 106 2.92 -14.37 6.35
N GLU A 107 4.15 -14.69 5.95
CA GLU A 107 5.08 -15.48 6.75
C GLU A 107 5.54 -14.73 7.99
N PHE A 108 5.85 -13.43 7.87
CA PHE A 108 6.14 -12.56 9.00
C PHE A 108 4.97 -12.52 10.00
N ALA A 109 3.75 -12.31 9.52
CA ALA A 109 2.55 -12.33 10.38
C ALA A 109 2.38 -13.70 11.07
N ALA A 110 2.58 -14.81 10.37
CA ALA A 110 2.52 -16.16 10.95
C ALA A 110 3.60 -16.39 12.03
N GLY A 111 4.81 -15.87 11.83
CA GLY A 111 5.88 -15.93 12.84
C GLY A 111 5.56 -15.10 14.09
N GLU A 112 5.03 -13.90 13.92
CA GLU A 112 4.65 -13.02 15.03
C GLU A 112 3.50 -13.62 15.87
N VAL A 113 2.56 -14.33 15.24
CA VAL A 113 1.49 -15.06 15.95
C VAL A 113 2.08 -16.12 16.88
N GLY A 114 3.06 -16.89 16.39
CA GLY A 114 3.72 -17.90 17.19
C GLY A 114 4.36 -17.30 18.45
N LYS A 115 5.01 -16.14 18.34
CA LYS A 115 5.61 -15.43 19.49
C LYS A 115 4.57 -14.87 20.44
N MET A 116 3.58 -14.14 19.91
CA MET A 116 2.51 -13.53 20.72
C MET A 116 1.69 -14.59 21.46
N GLN A 117 1.48 -15.77 20.88
CA GLN A 117 0.77 -16.86 21.54
C GLN A 117 1.55 -17.42 22.74
N ILE A 118 2.88 -17.46 22.65
CA ILE A 118 3.74 -17.81 23.79
C ILE A 118 3.69 -16.70 24.84
N GLU A 119 3.84 -15.43 24.44
CA GLU A 119 3.78 -14.28 25.35
C GLU A 119 2.44 -14.19 26.09
N LEU A 120 1.32 -14.43 25.41
CA LEU A 120 -0.01 -14.42 26.03
C LEU A 120 -0.15 -15.49 27.13
N VAL A 121 0.40 -16.69 26.87
CA VAL A 121 0.43 -17.79 27.84
C VAL A 121 1.33 -17.47 29.04
N GLU A 122 2.43 -16.72 28.84
CA GLU A 122 3.34 -16.30 29.92
C GLU A 122 2.80 -15.12 30.75
N LEU A 123 2.10 -14.17 30.12
CA LEU A 123 1.58 -12.96 30.78
C LEU A 123 0.29 -13.23 31.59
N GLN A 124 -0.57 -14.17 31.15
CA GLN A 124 -1.81 -14.49 31.86
C GLN A 124 -1.60 -14.89 33.34
N PRO A 125 -0.67 -15.78 33.69
CA PRO A 125 -0.35 -16.11 35.08
C PRO A 125 0.17 -14.90 35.87
N GLN A 126 1.01 -14.06 35.26
CA GLN A 126 1.59 -12.88 35.92
C GLN A 126 0.51 -11.85 36.26
N LEU A 127 -0.49 -11.66 35.40
CA LEU A 127 -1.63 -10.78 35.70
C LEU A 127 -2.43 -11.29 36.90
N ILE A 128 -2.66 -12.61 37.00
CA ILE A 128 -3.39 -13.22 38.12
C ILE A 128 -2.62 -12.99 39.43
N VAL A 129 -1.32 -13.24 39.45
CA VAL A 129 -0.47 -13.02 40.63
C VAL A 129 -0.44 -11.55 41.02
N THR A 130 -0.18 -10.65 40.07
CA THR A 130 -0.13 -9.19 40.31
C THR A 130 -1.49 -8.64 40.76
N GLY A 131 -2.59 -9.20 40.24
CA GLY A 131 -3.95 -8.89 40.66
C GLY A 131 -4.18 -9.24 42.13
N GLN A 132 -3.81 -10.46 42.54
CA GLN A 132 -3.90 -10.88 43.95
C GLN A 132 -3.02 -10.05 44.89
N GLU A 133 -1.83 -9.64 44.45
CA GLU A 133 -0.94 -8.75 45.20
C GLU A 133 -1.54 -7.35 45.35
N THR A 134 -2.14 -6.82 44.28
CA THR A 134 -2.84 -5.53 44.28
C THR A 134 -3.99 -5.54 45.27
N ASP A 135 -4.84 -6.59 45.24
CA ASP A 135 -6.00 -6.70 46.14
C ASP A 135 -5.58 -6.77 47.62
N LYS A 136 -4.48 -7.49 47.92
CA LYS A 136 -3.90 -7.54 49.28
C LYS A 136 -3.37 -6.18 49.74
N LEU A 137 -2.67 -5.45 48.88
CA LEU A 137 -2.17 -4.10 49.16
C LEU A 137 -3.32 -3.12 49.38
N LEU A 138 -4.37 -3.20 48.56
CA LEU A 138 -5.57 -2.36 48.65
C LEU A 138 -6.29 -2.55 50.00
N ALA A 139 -6.45 -3.81 50.44
CA ALA A 139 -7.03 -4.12 51.74
C ALA A 139 -6.17 -3.59 52.91
N LYS A 140 -4.84 -3.63 52.78
CA LYS A 140 -3.91 -3.13 53.80
C LYS A 140 -3.92 -1.61 53.89
N VAL A 141 -3.89 -0.93 52.75
CA VAL A 141 -4.00 0.54 52.64
C VAL A 141 -5.34 1.00 53.21
N ALA A 142 -6.47 0.38 52.86
CA ALA A 142 -7.77 0.74 53.41
C ALA A 142 -7.84 0.63 54.95
N LYS A 143 -7.21 -0.38 55.53
CA LYS A 143 -7.14 -0.55 56.99
C LYS A 143 -6.24 0.50 57.64
N ASP A 144 -5.08 0.78 57.05
CA ASP A 144 -4.11 1.73 57.59
C ASP A 144 -4.62 3.18 57.44
N THR A 145 -5.37 3.53 56.38
CA THR A 145 -6.02 4.85 56.22
C THR A 145 -6.95 5.19 57.38
N ILE A 146 -7.76 4.23 57.83
CA ILE A 146 -8.70 4.43 58.94
C ILE A 146 -7.93 4.73 60.23
N GLN A 147 -6.78 4.08 60.44
CA GLN A 147 -5.94 4.32 61.60
C GLN A 147 -5.24 5.69 61.54
N VAL A 148 -4.75 6.09 60.36
CA VAL A 148 -4.11 7.40 60.15
C VAL A 148 -5.10 8.54 60.40
N GLU A 149 -6.32 8.46 59.86
CA GLU A 149 -7.31 9.54 59.98
C GLU A 149 -7.83 9.70 61.42
N ALA A 150 -7.97 8.60 62.16
CA ALA A 150 -8.28 8.63 63.59
C ALA A 150 -7.17 9.33 64.39
N GLN A 151 -5.90 9.01 64.12
CA GLN A 151 -4.76 9.64 64.79
C GLN A 151 -4.62 11.13 64.41
N ARG A 152 -4.89 11.48 63.15
CA ARG A 152 -4.89 12.85 62.63
C ARG A 152 -5.91 13.74 63.35
N THR A 153 -7.10 13.21 63.57
CA THR A 153 -8.17 13.90 64.31
C THR A 153 -7.76 14.20 65.76
N ILE A 154 -7.11 13.25 66.42
CA ILE A 154 -6.61 13.40 67.80
C ILE A 154 -5.52 14.48 67.88
N VAL A 155 -4.54 14.44 66.95
CA VAL A 155 -3.45 15.43 66.93
C VAL A 155 -3.97 16.83 66.60
N ALA A 156 -4.96 16.97 65.70
CA ALA A 156 -5.57 18.25 65.40
C ALA A 156 -6.30 18.88 66.60
N ALA A 157 -7.00 18.07 67.40
CA ALA A 157 -7.64 18.52 68.64
C ALA A 157 -6.60 18.98 69.69
N ASP A 158 -5.55 18.19 69.91
CA ASP A 158 -4.47 18.53 70.86
C ASP A 158 -3.69 19.78 70.41
N GLN A 159 -3.52 19.99 69.10
CA GLN A 159 -2.87 21.17 68.51
C GLN A 159 -3.66 22.46 68.79
N LEU A 160 -5.00 22.40 68.71
CA LEU A 160 -5.85 23.55 69.03
C LEU A 160 -5.76 23.93 70.52
N THR A 161 -5.76 22.93 71.41
CA THR A 161 -5.64 23.17 72.85
C THR A 161 -4.28 23.75 73.24
N ALA A 162 -3.18 23.24 72.65
CA ALA A 162 -1.83 23.76 72.88
C ALA A 162 -1.68 25.22 72.37
N ASN A 163 -2.29 25.56 71.23
CA ASN A 163 -2.26 26.93 70.70
C ASN A 163 -3.05 27.93 71.57
N GLN A 164 -4.18 27.52 72.13
CA GLN A 164 -4.93 28.36 73.07
C GLN A 164 -4.15 28.64 74.36
N GLN A 165 -3.46 27.63 74.90
CA GLN A 165 -2.58 27.77 76.05
C GLN A 165 -1.37 28.67 75.74
N ALA A 166 -0.82 28.60 74.52
CA ALA A 166 0.28 29.46 74.07
C ALA A 166 -0.11 30.94 74.02
N ALA A 167 -1.30 31.24 73.48
CA ALA A 167 -1.80 32.61 73.40
C ALA A 167 -2.07 33.21 74.80
N ALA A 168 -2.60 32.41 75.73
CA ALA A 168 -2.86 32.84 77.10
C ALA A 168 -1.56 33.15 77.88
N ALA A 169 -0.53 32.32 77.73
CA ALA A 169 0.78 32.56 78.37
C ALA A 169 1.47 33.82 77.82
N GLN A 170 1.37 34.07 76.51
CA GLN A 170 1.98 35.25 75.88
C GLN A 170 1.33 36.56 76.35
N SER A 171 -0.01 36.61 76.45
CA SER A 171 -0.72 37.80 76.92
C SER A 171 -0.34 38.19 78.37
N ILE A 172 -0.13 37.19 79.24
CA ILE A 172 0.29 37.42 80.64
C ILE A 172 1.73 37.94 80.72
N LYS A 173 2.58 37.56 79.75
CA LYS A 173 3.98 38.02 79.65
C LYS A 173 4.09 39.49 79.29
N ASP A 174 3.35 39.90 78.27
CA ASP A 174 3.39 41.26 77.75
C ASP A 174 2.91 42.28 78.82
N GLU A 175 1.93 41.90 79.65
CA GLU A 175 1.45 42.73 80.77
C GLU A 175 2.46 42.84 81.93
N CYS A 176 3.27 41.81 82.19
CA CYS A 176 4.30 41.84 83.24
C CYS A 176 5.48 42.74 82.89
N GLU A 177 5.88 42.77 81.62
CA GLU A 177 7.03 43.53 81.13
C GLU A 177 6.72 45.03 81.05
N ALA A 178 5.47 45.40 80.74
CA ALA A 178 5.02 46.79 80.70
C ALA A 178 5.09 47.48 82.09
N ASP A 179 4.59 46.81 83.15
CA ASP A 179 4.57 47.37 84.51
C ASP A 179 5.99 47.51 85.12
N LEU A 180 6.93 46.66 84.71
CA LEU A 180 8.32 46.68 85.19
C LEU A 180 9.15 47.82 84.56
N ALA A 181 8.80 48.24 83.35
CA ALA A 181 9.51 49.27 82.60
C ALA A 181 9.34 50.69 83.19
N GLU A 182 8.31 50.94 84.01
CA GLU A 182 8.02 52.25 84.61
C GLU A 182 8.92 52.58 85.82
N ALA A 183 9.28 51.58 86.64
CA ALA A 183 10.01 51.78 87.90
C ALA A 183 11.54 51.71 87.78
N LEU A 184 12.05 50.91 86.83
CA LEU A 184 13.49 50.71 86.64
C LEU A 184 14.29 51.97 86.29
N PRO A 185 13.78 52.94 85.48
CA PRO A 185 14.54 54.14 85.12
C PRO A 185 14.82 55.04 86.33
N VAL A 186 13.81 55.17 87.21
CA VAL A 186 13.88 56.04 88.39
C VAL A 186 14.83 55.49 89.45
N LEU A 187 14.89 54.16 89.61
CA LEU A 187 15.83 53.49 90.50
C LEU A 187 17.28 53.62 90.01
N ASN A 188 17.50 53.42 88.71
CA ASN A 188 18.83 53.51 88.11
C ASN A 188 19.40 54.95 88.20
N ASP A 189 18.56 55.98 88.02
CA ASP A 189 18.97 57.39 88.14
C ASP A 189 19.37 57.76 89.58
N ALA A 190 18.68 57.19 90.56
CA ALA A 190 19.03 57.36 91.98
C ALA A 190 20.33 56.63 92.37
N LEU A 191 20.57 55.41 91.87
CA LEU A 191 21.83 54.69 92.09
C LEU A 191 23.00 55.40 91.38
N ALA A 192 22.77 55.98 90.20
CA ALA A 192 23.75 56.83 89.53
C ALA A 192 24.10 58.08 90.37
N SER A 193 23.09 58.69 91.02
CA SER A 193 23.30 59.82 91.94
C SER A 193 24.10 59.46 93.19
N LEU A 194 24.08 58.21 93.67
CA LEU A 194 24.97 57.75 94.75
C LEU A 194 26.42 57.53 94.29
N ASN A 195 26.64 57.25 93.00
CA ASN A 195 27.99 57.04 92.44
C ASN A 195 28.79 58.34 92.27
N THR A 196 28.14 59.51 92.30
CA THR A 196 28.79 60.82 92.16
C THR A 196 29.31 61.40 93.49
N LEU A 197 28.92 60.81 94.63
CA LEU A 197 29.35 61.21 95.97
C LEU A 197 30.80 60.77 96.24
N LYS A 198 31.70 61.71 96.58
CA LYS A 198 33.09 61.41 96.94
C LYS A 198 33.29 61.42 98.46
N GLN A 199 34.32 60.72 98.94
CA GLN A 199 34.67 60.66 100.37
C GLN A 199 34.89 62.06 101.00
N ASN A 200 35.36 63.02 100.21
CA ASN A 200 35.55 64.41 100.65
C ASN A 200 34.21 65.10 100.97
N ASP A 201 33.14 64.80 100.23
CA ASP A 201 31.82 65.39 100.42
C ASP A 201 31.16 64.89 101.71
N ILE A 202 31.40 63.62 102.06
CA ILE A 202 30.98 63.00 103.33
C ILE A 202 31.73 63.61 104.51
N THR A 203 33.03 63.87 104.34
CA THR A 203 33.87 64.49 105.36
C THR A 203 33.43 65.93 105.67
N LEU A 204 32.97 66.66 104.64
CA LEU A 204 32.37 68.00 104.76
C LEU A 204 31.13 67.99 105.65
N VAL A 205 30.17 67.10 105.41
CA VAL A 205 28.94 66.99 106.21
C VAL A 205 29.26 66.58 107.66
N LYS A 206 30.26 65.71 107.88
CA LYS A 206 30.72 65.30 109.22
C LYS A 206 31.38 66.44 110.02
N SER A 207 32.02 67.39 109.36
CA SER A 207 32.74 68.50 110.02
C SER A 207 31.82 69.62 110.55
N MET A 208 30.52 69.58 110.23
CA MET A 208 29.56 70.59 110.64
C MET A 208 29.20 70.47 112.13
N LYS A 209 29.70 71.41 112.96
CA LYS A 209 29.37 71.46 114.40
C LYS A 209 27.89 71.78 114.67
N ASN A 210 27.24 72.56 113.79
CA ASN A 210 25.81 72.88 113.80
C ASN A 210 25.25 72.83 112.37
N PRO A 211 24.73 71.69 111.88
CA PRO A 211 24.22 71.58 110.51
C PRO A 211 22.84 72.25 110.33
N PRO A 212 22.50 72.69 109.09
CA PRO A 212 21.16 73.17 108.74
C PRO A 212 20.07 72.10 108.99
N SER A 213 18.83 72.53 109.28
CA SER A 213 17.68 71.64 109.55
C SER A 213 17.44 70.61 108.44
N VAL A 214 17.57 71.03 107.18
CA VAL A 214 17.39 70.19 105.99
C VAL A 214 18.41 69.04 105.91
N VAL A 215 19.66 69.27 106.35
CA VAL A 215 20.71 68.23 106.39
C VAL A 215 20.42 67.22 107.50
N LYS A 216 19.88 67.66 108.64
CA LYS A 216 19.44 66.75 109.72
C LYS A 216 18.30 65.85 109.27
N LEU A 217 17.30 66.40 108.58
CA LEU A 217 16.14 65.66 108.04
C LEU A 217 16.57 64.54 107.07
N VAL A 218 17.49 64.83 106.14
CA VAL A 218 18.00 63.83 105.18
C VAL A 218 18.79 62.74 105.88
N MET A 219 19.67 63.10 106.82
CA MET A 219 20.46 62.12 107.56
C MET A 219 19.61 61.28 108.51
N GLU A 220 18.55 61.84 109.09
CA GLU A 220 17.57 61.11 109.89
C GLU A 220 16.82 60.07 109.04
N ALA A 221 16.36 60.45 107.84
CA ALA A 221 15.73 59.52 106.91
C ALA A 221 16.69 58.41 106.46
N VAL A 222 17.98 58.70 106.25
CA VAL A 222 19.00 57.69 105.95
C VAL A 222 19.23 56.76 107.16
N CYS A 223 19.25 57.27 108.39
CA CYS A 223 19.36 56.45 109.60
C CYS A 223 18.16 55.51 109.77
N ILE A 224 16.95 55.99 109.46
CA ILE A 224 15.73 55.18 109.50
C ILE A 224 15.78 54.07 108.45
N MET A 225 16.24 54.37 107.23
CA MET A 225 16.43 53.38 106.16
C MET A 225 17.48 52.32 106.53
N LEU A 226 18.55 52.72 107.24
CA LEU A 226 19.57 51.81 107.77
C LEU A 226 19.19 51.16 109.12
N GLN A 227 18.00 51.46 109.65
CA GLN A 227 17.44 50.94 110.91
C GLN A 227 18.29 51.23 112.17
N GLU A 228 18.93 52.39 112.21
CA GLU A 228 19.78 52.82 113.32
C GLU A 228 18.96 53.50 114.43
N LYS A 229 19.25 53.19 115.70
CA LYS A 229 18.47 53.66 116.85
C LYS A 229 18.86 55.09 117.26
N PRO A 230 17.92 56.01 117.51
CA PRO A 230 18.22 57.38 117.93
C PRO A 230 18.84 57.48 119.33
N GLU A 231 19.58 58.55 119.58
CA GLU A 231 20.05 58.92 120.91
C GLU A 231 19.06 59.90 121.56
N ARG A 232 18.64 59.68 122.82
CA ARG A 232 17.72 60.58 123.53
C ARG A 232 18.50 61.69 124.24
N LYS A 233 18.32 62.95 123.83
CA LYS A 233 18.92 64.12 124.48
C LYS A 233 17.86 65.15 124.89
N PRO A 234 18.07 65.87 126.01
CA PRO A 234 17.21 67.00 126.38
C PRO A 234 17.48 68.19 125.46
N ASP A 235 16.42 68.77 124.89
CA ASP A 235 16.48 69.94 124.00
C ASP A 235 16.95 71.20 124.77
N PRO A 236 17.99 71.93 124.27
CA PRO A 236 18.51 73.13 124.91
C PRO A 236 17.51 74.26 125.12
N SER A 237 16.37 74.24 124.42
CA SER A 237 15.38 75.34 124.39
C SER A 237 14.10 75.04 125.16
N SER A 238 13.75 73.77 125.35
CA SER A 238 12.41 73.36 125.84
C SER A 238 12.41 72.29 126.95
N GLY A 239 13.58 71.73 127.31
CA GLY A 239 13.72 70.75 128.39
C GLY A 239 13.01 69.40 128.16
N LYS A 240 12.35 69.20 127.02
CA LYS A 240 11.73 67.91 126.63
C LYS A 240 12.79 66.97 126.04
N MET A 241 12.62 65.67 126.30
CA MET A 241 13.48 64.61 125.74
C MET A 241 13.12 64.40 124.26
N VAL A 242 14.00 64.80 123.35
CA VAL A 242 13.82 64.65 121.90
C VAL A 242 14.76 63.54 121.39
N GLU A 243 14.29 62.79 120.40
CA GLU A 243 15.10 61.79 119.70
C GLU A 243 16.02 62.51 118.72
N ASP A 244 17.32 62.51 118.99
CA ASP A 244 18.34 63.14 118.14
C ASP A 244 19.05 62.07 117.31
N TYR A 245 18.82 62.09 116.00
CA TYR A 245 19.49 61.20 115.05
C TYR A 245 20.84 61.75 114.59
N TRP A 246 21.21 63.00 114.92
CA TRP A 246 22.47 63.60 114.43
C TRP A 246 23.72 62.93 115.02
N GLY A 247 23.71 62.60 116.32
CA GLY A 247 24.82 61.88 116.96
C GLY A 247 25.09 60.51 116.33
N VAL A 248 24.03 59.82 115.92
CA VAL A 248 24.07 58.51 115.24
C VAL A 248 24.45 58.67 113.77
N SER A 249 23.94 59.70 113.11
CA SER A 249 24.31 60.09 111.75
C SER A 249 25.82 60.33 111.62
N LEU A 250 26.47 60.94 112.61
CA LEU A 250 27.93 61.14 112.63
C LEU A 250 28.72 59.83 112.74
N LYS A 251 28.19 58.82 113.45
CA LYS A 251 28.79 57.46 113.52
C LYS A 251 28.73 56.78 112.16
N ILE A 252 27.59 56.88 111.49
CA ILE A 252 27.36 56.30 110.15
C ILE A 252 28.20 57.00 109.09
N LEU A 253 28.26 58.34 109.09
CA LEU A 253 29.11 59.13 108.19
C LEU A 253 30.62 58.94 108.47
N GLY A 254 30.98 58.38 109.62
CA GLY A 254 32.35 58.00 109.97
C GLY A 254 32.77 56.61 109.48
N ASP A 255 31.83 55.78 109.01
CA ASP A 255 32.10 54.44 108.48
C ASP A 255 32.66 54.54 107.05
N ILE A 256 33.87 53.99 106.84
CA ILE A 256 34.56 53.98 105.54
C ILE A 256 33.73 53.21 104.48
N LYS A 257 32.84 52.30 104.91
CA LYS A 257 31.97 51.48 104.03
C LYS A 257 30.55 52.04 103.84
N PHE A 258 30.26 53.26 104.30
CA PHE A 258 28.91 53.83 104.24
C PHE A 258 28.31 53.87 102.83
N LEU A 259 29.07 54.33 101.82
CA LEU A 259 28.60 54.37 100.43
C LEU A 259 28.39 52.97 99.84
N GLU A 260 29.23 52.00 100.19
CA GLU A 260 29.04 50.60 99.76
C GLU A 260 27.75 50.03 100.34
N LYS A 261 27.46 50.27 101.63
CA LYS A 261 26.23 49.82 102.30
C LYS A 261 24.96 50.36 101.64
N LEU A 262 24.98 51.59 101.12
CA LEU A 262 23.85 52.15 100.38
C LEU A 262 23.68 51.55 98.98
N LYS A 263 24.79 51.24 98.29
CA LYS A 263 24.76 50.62 96.95
C LYS A 263 24.37 49.14 96.99
N SER A 264 24.81 48.42 98.03
CA SER A 264 24.47 47.01 98.24
C SER A 264 23.20 46.82 99.08
N TYR A 265 22.42 47.87 99.28
CA TYR A 265 21.18 47.78 100.03
C TYR A 265 20.21 46.84 99.31
N ASN A 266 19.56 45.93 100.02
CA ASN A 266 18.65 44.99 99.40
C ASN A 266 17.30 45.68 99.14
N ILE A 267 17.15 46.15 97.90
CA ILE A 267 16.03 46.96 97.44
C ILE A 267 14.73 46.13 97.36
N ASP A 268 14.83 44.81 97.14
CA ASP A 268 13.68 43.90 97.01
C ASP A 268 13.12 43.41 98.37
N ALA A 269 13.81 43.72 99.48
CA ALA A 269 13.47 43.19 100.82
C ALA A 269 13.47 44.27 101.91
N ILE A 270 12.83 45.42 101.66
CA ILE A 270 12.71 46.50 102.65
C ILE A 270 11.55 46.21 103.63
N PRO A 271 11.76 46.24 104.97
CA PRO A 271 10.68 46.02 105.91
C PRO A 271 9.59 47.09 105.81
N ALA A 272 8.33 46.65 105.66
CA ALA A 272 7.15 47.52 105.59
C ALA A 272 7.06 48.62 106.67
N PRO A 273 7.42 48.40 107.96
CA PRO A 273 7.36 49.46 108.97
C PRO A 273 8.39 50.58 108.76
N VAL A 274 9.51 50.31 108.08
CA VAL A 274 10.56 51.30 107.78
C VAL A 274 10.08 52.25 106.67
N MET A 275 9.56 51.68 105.57
CA MET A 275 9.06 52.48 104.45
C MET A 275 7.82 53.29 104.82
N LYS A 276 6.95 52.76 105.69
CA LYS A 276 5.79 53.48 106.21
C LYS A 276 6.20 54.76 106.98
N LYS A 277 7.23 54.68 107.83
CA LYS A 277 7.76 55.86 108.53
C LYS A 277 8.33 56.90 107.56
N ILE A 278 9.02 56.46 106.51
CA ILE A 278 9.55 57.35 105.46
C ILE A 278 8.42 58.06 104.70
N ARG A 279 7.40 57.33 104.26
CA ARG A 279 6.22 57.86 103.56
C ARG A 279 5.38 58.82 104.40
N ASP A 280 5.20 58.52 105.68
CA ASP A 280 4.30 59.30 106.53
C ASP A 280 4.98 60.58 107.08
N THR A 281 6.31 60.55 107.29
CA THR A 281 7.02 61.62 108.02
C THR A 281 7.92 62.48 107.13
N TYR A 282 8.53 61.94 106.06
CA TYR A 282 9.58 62.63 105.30
C TYR A 282 9.18 62.96 103.87
N ILE A 283 8.57 62.03 103.13
CA ILE A 283 8.14 62.25 101.73
C ILE A 283 7.15 63.43 101.55
N PRO A 284 6.20 63.70 102.47
CA PRO A 284 5.25 64.82 102.34
C PRO A 284 5.85 66.17 102.78
N ASN A 285 7.03 66.19 103.41
CA ASN A 285 7.62 67.41 103.95
C ASN A 285 8.22 68.26 102.82
N ALA A 286 7.81 69.52 102.70
CA ALA A 286 8.27 70.44 101.67
C ALA A 286 9.79 70.68 101.69
N ASP A 287 10.45 70.54 102.86
CA ASP A 287 11.90 70.69 102.99
C ASP A 287 12.68 69.43 102.55
N PHE A 288 12.01 68.32 102.27
CA PHE A 288 12.58 67.04 101.84
C PHE A 288 12.51 66.84 100.32
N ASP A 289 12.82 67.90 99.56
CA ASP A 289 12.97 67.87 98.10
C ASP A 289 14.48 67.91 97.73
N PRO A 290 14.97 67.01 96.85
CA PRO A 290 16.34 67.07 96.34
C PRO A 290 16.80 68.46 95.88
N LYS A 291 15.91 69.27 95.30
CA LYS A 291 16.24 70.63 94.84
C LYS A 291 16.50 71.62 95.98
N ILE A 292 15.83 71.45 97.11
CA ILE A 292 15.97 72.31 98.30
C ILE A 292 17.19 71.84 99.11
N VAL A 293 17.36 70.52 99.26
CA VAL A 293 18.50 69.90 99.94
C VAL A 293 19.83 70.25 99.25
N ARG A 294 19.85 70.34 97.92
CA ARG A 294 21.03 70.73 97.13
C ARG A 294 21.63 72.06 97.55
N ASN A 295 20.80 73.04 97.92
CA ASN A 295 21.27 74.37 98.32
C ASN A 295 22.01 74.36 99.67
N ALA A 296 21.75 73.36 100.52
CA ALA A 296 22.42 73.18 101.81
C ALA A 296 23.62 72.22 101.70
N SER A 297 23.51 71.15 100.92
CA SER A 297 24.59 70.20 100.64
C SER A 297 24.27 69.37 99.39
N THR A 298 25.15 69.43 98.39
CA THR A 298 25.10 68.55 97.20
C THR A 298 25.25 67.08 97.58
N ALA A 299 25.94 66.78 98.68
CA ALA A 299 26.09 65.41 99.18
C ALA A 299 24.76 64.84 99.71
N CYS A 300 23.94 65.69 100.32
CA CYS A 300 22.63 65.30 100.84
C CYS A 300 21.57 65.20 99.73
N GLU A 301 21.73 65.90 98.60
CA GLU A 301 20.85 65.75 97.43
C GLU A 301 20.82 64.30 96.92
N GLY A 302 22.00 63.68 96.77
CA GLY A 302 22.13 62.30 96.29
C GLY A 302 21.46 61.29 97.23
N LEU A 303 21.58 61.51 98.55
CA LEU A 303 20.93 60.69 99.58
C LEU A 303 19.40 60.88 99.58
N CYS A 304 18.91 62.09 99.35
CA CYS A 304 17.48 62.38 99.26
C CYS A 304 16.84 61.73 98.02
N LYS A 305 17.47 61.82 96.83
CA LYS A 305 16.99 61.15 95.60
C LYS A 305 16.92 59.63 95.75
N TRP A 306 17.90 59.05 96.44
CA TRP A 306 17.96 57.62 96.69
C TRP A 306 16.76 57.13 97.51
N ILE A 307 16.39 57.82 98.58
CA ILE A 307 15.23 57.45 99.41
C ILE A 307 13.91 57.55 98.62
N ILE A 308 13.74 58.59 97.80
CA ILE A 308 12.52 58.79 96.98
C ILE A 308 12.39 57.71 95.90
N ALA A 309 13.49 57.26 95.30
CA ALA A 309 13.46 56.22 94.27
C ALA A 309 13.16 54.82 94.84
N LEU A 310 13.66 54.52 96.04
CA LEU A 310 13.36 53.26 96.74
C LEU A 310 11.87 53.14 97.09
N ASP A 311 11.23 54.26 97.42
CA ASP A 311 9.80 54.31 97.68
C ASP A 311 8.96 53.92 96.45
N LYS A 312 9.30 54.50 95.29
CA LYS A 312 8.61 54.23 94.02
C LYS A 312 8.81 52.80 93.54
N TYR A 313 10.01 52.25 93.73
CA TYR A 313 10.31 50.87 93.35
C TYR A 313 9.57 49.84 94.24
N ASP A 314 9.51 50.05 95.57
CA ASP A 314 8.74 49.17 96.49
C ASP A 314 7.24 49.11 96.15
N ALA A 315 6.67 50.21 95.67
CA ALA A 315 5.26 50.25 95.24
C ALA A 315 5.00 49.36 94.02
N VAL A 316 5.91 49.37 93.04
CA VAL A 316 5.76 48.62 91.78
C VAL A 316 6.07 47.13 91.95
N VAL A 317 7.08 46.76 92.73
CA VAL A 317 7.43 45.34 92.98
C VAL A 317 6.26 44.55 93.61
N LYS A 318 5.46 45.19 94.47
CA LYS A 318 4.27 44.55 95.08
C LYS A 318 3.15 44.26 94.07
N ILE A 319 3.09 45.00 92.97
CA ILE A 319 2.09 44.80 91.90
C ILE A 319 2.56 43.69 90.93
N VAL A 320 3.86 43.65 90.63
CA VAL A 320 4.46 42.71 89.66
C VAL A 320 4.68 41.30 90.23
N GLY A 321 4.92 41.18 91.55
CA GLY A 321 5.13 39.89 92.24
C GLY A 321 4.07 38.82 91.96
N PRO A 322 2.76 39.07 92.15
CA PRO A 322 1.72 38.09 91.85
C PRO A 322 1.58 37.77 90.35
N LYS A 323 1.97 38.69 89.45
CA LYS A 323 1.90 38.45 87.99
C LYS A 323 3.03 37.54 87.50
N LYS A 324 4.26 37.69 88.02
CA LYS A 324 5.38 36.77 87.73
C LYS A 324 5.11 35.32 88.15
N ALA A 325 4.44 35.12 89.28
CA ALA A 325 4.07 33.76 89.73
C ALA A 325 3.04 33.11 88.80
N LYS A 326 2.05 33.88 88.29
CA LYS A 326 1.06 33.38 87.32
C LYS A 326 1.68 33.05 85.97
N LEU A 327 2.64 33.84 85.51
CA LEU A 327 3.39 33.58 84.28
C LEU A 327 4.16 32.25 84.35
N ALA A 328 4.87 31.99 85.46
CA ALA A 328 5.64 30.76 85.64
C ALA A 328 4.76 29.50 85.61
N VAL A 329 3.53 29.57 86.15
CA VAL A 329 2.56 28.47 86.09
C VAL A 329 2.07 28.25 84.66
N ALA A 330 1.71 29.31 83.93
CA ALA A 330 1.24 29.22 82.56
C ALA A 330 2.32 28.70 81.59
N GLU A 331 3.58 29.11 81.76
CA GLU A 331 4.71 28.60 80.96
C GLU A 331 5.01 27.12 81.24
N GLN A 332 4.84 26.65 82.48
CA GLN A 332 5.05 25.26 82.84
C GLN A 332 3.96 24.35 82.25
N GLU A 333 2.70 24.77 82.27
CA GLU A 333 1.59 24.04 81.64
C GLU A 333 1.75 23.99 80.11
N LEU A 334 2.20 25.09 79.49
CA LEU A 334 2.52 25.15 78.06
C LEU A 334 3.65 24.19 77.68
N ALA A 335 4.70 24.09 78.50
CA ALA A 335 5.84 23.20 78.25
C ALA A 335 5.43 21.72 78.27
N VAL A 336 4.53 21.32 79.19
CA VAL A 336 4.01 19.95 79.26
C VAL A 336 3.10 19.63 78.07
N SER A 337 2.21 20.56 77.72
CA SER A 337 1.28 20.42 76.60
C SER A 337 2.01 20.34 75.24
N SER A 338 2.99 21.21 75.01
CA SER A 338 3.80 21.25 73.78
C SER A 338 4.69 20.00 73.61
N LYS A 339 5.26 19.45 74.69
CA LYS A 339 6.03 18.20 74.62
C LYS A 339 5.15 17.01 74.21
N ARG A 340 3.94 16.89 74.79
CA ARG A 340 2.99 15.83 74.45
C ARG A 340 2.48 15.95 73.02
N LEU A 341 2.25 17.18 72.55
CA LEU A 341 1.92 17.46 71.16
C LEU A 341 3.05 17.03 70.21
N ALA A 342 4.31 17.36 70.53
CA ALA A 342 5.46 17.02 69.70
C ALA A 342 5.64 15.49 69.57
N GLU A 343 5.46 14.74 70.66
CA GLU A 343 5.51 13.27 70.64
C GLU A 343 4.40 12.67 69.76
N LYS A 344 3.15 13.15 69.90
CA LYS A 344 2.03 12.67 69.06
C LYS A 344 2.16 13.08 67.60
N LYS A 345 2.72 14.26 67.32
CA LYS A 345 3.00 14.75 65.96
C LYS A 345 4.08 13.92 65.28
N ALA A 346 5.15 13.56 65.99
CA ALA A 346 6.18 12.66 65.47
C ALA A 346 5.64 11.26 65.13
N ILE A 347 4.69 10.74 65.93
CA ILE A 347 3.99 9.48 65.63
C ILE A 347 3.11 9.63 64.39
N LEU A 348 2.37 10.74 64.25
CA LEU A 348 1.56 11.02 63.07
C LEU A 348 2.43 11.13 61.80
N ASP A 349 3.54 11.88 61.84
CA ASP A 349 4.45 12.04 60.71
C ASP A 349 5.06 10.70 60.27
N ALA A 350 5.42 9.82 61.23
CA ALA A 350 5.93 8.48 60.94
C ALA A 350 4.87 7.57 60.29
N VAL A 351 3.62 7.67 60.74
CA VAL A 351 2.48 6.90 60.20
C VAL A 351 2.07 7.43 58.81
N GLU A 352 2.05 8.76 58.61
CA GLU A 352 1.80 9.39 57.31
C GLU A 352 2.91 9.06 56.30
N ALA A 353 4.18 9.04 56.70
CA ALA A 353 5.29 8.63 55.82
C ALA A 353 5.17 7.15 55.40
N LYS A 354 4.76 6.27 56.32
CA LYS A 354 4.48 4.86 56.01
C LYS A 354 3.28 4.71 55.07
N MET A 355 2.25 5.52 55.26
CA MET A 355 1.06 5.57 54.40
C MET A 355 1.40 6.06 52.99
N GLN A 356 2.21 7.12 52.85
CA GLN A 356 2.68 7.61 51.55
C GLN A 356 3.50 6.55 50.80
N LYS A 357 4.35 5.80 51.52
CA LYS A 357 5.12 4.72 50.91
C LYS A 357 4.22 3.58 50.42
N LEU A 358 3.24 3.16 51.23
CA LEU A 358 2.26 2.14 50.83
C LEU A 358 1.37 2.61 49.67
N GLN A 359 1.00 3.89 49.63
CA GLN A 359 0.26 4.49 48.52
C GLN A 359 1.09 4.50 47.23
N ALA A 360 2.37 4.87 47.30
CA ALA A 360 3.27 4.83 46.15
C ALA A 360 3.50 3.40 45.64
N GLU A 361 3.63 2.41 46.55
CA GLU A 361 3.72 0.99 46.19
C GLU A 361 2.41 0.48 45.55
N LEU A 362 1.25 0.92 46.05
CA LEU A 362 -0.06 0.60 45.48
C LEU A 362 -0.22 1.20 44.08
N ASP A 363 0.09 2.48 43.90
CA ASP A 363 -0.01 3.17 42.61
C ASP A 363 0.93 2.52 41.58
N ALA A 364 2.15 2.15 41.98
CA ALA A 364 3.09 1.44 41.12
C ALA A 364 2.59 0.03 40.73
N THR A 365 1.98 -0.69 41.66
CA THR A 365 1.45 -2.05 41.41
C THR A 365 0.17 -1.99 40.57
N GLN A 366 -0.71 -1.02 40.80
CA GLN A 366 -1.88 -0.75 39.96
C GLN A 366 -1.48 -0.35 38.55
N LYS A 367 -0.44 0.48 38.39
CA LYS A 367 0.10 0.82 37.08
C LYS A 367 0.60 -0.43 36.36
N LYS A 368 1.41 -1.27 37.02
CA LYS A 368 1.86 -2.56 36.45
C LYS A 368 0.70 -3.47 36.07
N LYS A 369 -0.35 -3.55 36.89
CA LYS A 369 -1.56 -4.32 36.58
C LYS A 369 -2.25 -3.79 35.32
N ARG A 370 -2.45 -2.47 35.20
CA ARG A 370 -3.02 -1.84 34.01
C ARG A 370 -2.16 -2.07 32.78
N ASP A 371 -0.85 -1.86 32.89
CA ASP A 371 0.08 -2.09 31.78
C ASP A 371 0.04 -3.56 31.30
N LEU A 372 -0.11 -4.53 32.23
CA LEU A 372 -0.31 -5.95 31.91
C LEU A 372 -1.68 -6.23 31.27
N GLU A 373 -2.76 -5.65 31.79
CA GLU A 373 -4.12 -5.77 31.21
C GLU A 373 -4.16 -5.22 29.79
N ASP A 374 -3.61 -4.03 29.58
CA ASP A 374 -3.52 -3.38 28.26
C ASP A 374 -2.66 -4.20 27.30
N SER A 375 -1.54 -4.78 27.77
CA SER A 375 -0.68 -5.64 26.95
C SER A 375 -1.37 -6.94 26.55
N ILE A 376 -2.14 -7.55 27.45
CA ILE A 376 -2.91 -8.78 27.17
C ILE A 376 -4.07 -8.50 26.22
N ASP A 377 -4.82 -7.41 26.41
CA ASP A 377 -5.91 -7.01 25.51
C ASP A 377 -5.37 -6.68 24.10
N LEU A 378 -4.25 -5.94 24.02
CA LEU A 378 -3.59 -5.65 22.76
C LEU A 378 -3.09 -6.94 22.08
N CYS A 379 -2.46 -7.85 22.82
CA CYS A 379 -2.00 -9.14 22.30
C CYS A 379 -3.17 -10.01 21.84
N GLY A 380 -4.27 -10.07 22.60
CA GLY A 380 -5.49 -10.77 22.23
C GLY A 380 -6.13 -10.23 20.94
N LYS A 381 -6.23 -8.91 20.81
CA LYS A 381 -6.70 -8.25 19.57
C LYS A 381 -5.77 -8.53 18.39
N LYS A 382 -4.45 -8.49 18.60
CA LYS A 382 -3.46 -8.83 17.57
C LYS A 382 -3.57 -10.30 17.14
N LEU A 383 -3.82 -11.23 18.06
CA LEU A 383 -4.04 -12.64 17.76
C LEU A 383 -5.33 -12.88 16.96
N ASP A 384 -6.47 -12.29 17.36
CA ASP A 384 -7.73 -12.41 16.59
C ASP A 384 -7.59 -11.84 15.17
N ARG A 385 -6.92 -10.69 15.05
CA ARG A 385 -6.56 -10.06 13.77
C ARG A 385 -5.70 -10.98 12.90
N ALA A 386 -4.69 -11.59 13.50
CA ALA A 386 -3.82 -12.54 12.83
C ALA A 386 -4.53 -13.82 12.41
N GLU A 387 -5.39 -14.39 13.26
CA GLU A 387 -6.16 -15.57 12.95
C GLU A 387 -7.06 -15.30 11.73
N LYS A 388 -7.75 -14.16 11.69
CA LYS A 388 -8.54 -13.71 10.52
C LYS A 388 -7.68 -13.55 9.26
N LEU A 389 -6.48 -12.98 9.40
CA LEU A 389 -5.54 -12.79 8.28
C LEU A 389 -5.05 -14.13 7.73
N ILE A 390 -4.55 -15.04 8.58
CA ILE A 390 -3.93 -16.31 8.19
C ILE A 390 -4.99 -17.31 7.71
N SER A 391 -6.12 -17.42 8.40
CA SER A 391 -7.21 -18.30 7.97
C SER A 391 -7.87 -17.79 6.69
N GLY A 392 -8.07 -16.46 6.58
CA GLY A 392 -8.69 -15.84 5.41
C GLY A 392 -7.82 -15.90 4.15
N LEU A 393 -6.50 -15.74 4.29
CA LEU A 393 -5.54 -15.74 3.18
C LEU A 393 -4.77 -17.06 3.01
N GLY A 394 -5.04 -18.09 3.82
CA GLY A 394 -4.34 -19.38 3.74
C GLY A 394 -4.45 -20.05 2.36
N GLY A 395 -5.65 -20.00 1.74
CA GLY A 395 -5.83 -20.48 0.36
C GLY A 395 -5.13 -19.61 -0.69
N GLU A 396 -5.05 -18.29 -0.46
CA GLU A 396 -4.30 -17.37 -1.34
C GLU A 396 -2.80 -17.62 -1.25
N LYS A 397 -2.28 -17.93 -0.06
CA LYS A 397 -0.87 -18.28 0.14
C LYS A 397 -0.44 -19.44 -0.76
N THR A 398 -1.23 -20.51 -0.81
CA THR A 398 -0.95 -21.66 -1.70
C THR A 398 -0.98 -21.23 -3.17
N ARG A 399 -2.03 -20.49 -3.58
CA ARG A 399 -2.18 -19.99 -4.96
C ARG A 399 -1.02 -19.10 -5.39
N TRP A 400 -0.59 -18.17 -4.53
CA TRP A 400 0.53 -17.27 -4.81
C TRP A 400 1.86 -17.99 -4.82
N THR A 401 2.03 -19.03 -3.99
CA THR A 401 3.24 -19.88 -4.01
C THR A 401 3.36 -20.61 -5.35
N GLU A 402 2.27 -21.26 -5.79
CA GLU A 402 2.20 -21.92 -7.09
C GLU A 402 2.38 -20.92 -8.24
N SER A 403 1.74 -19.75 -8.16
CA SER A 403 1.85 -18.69 -9.18
C SER A 403 3.26 -18.12 -9.26
N ALA A 404 3.92 -17.88 -8.12
CA ALA A 404 5.30 -17.42 -8.07
C ALA A 404 6.26 -18.46 -8.65
N GLN A 405 6.03 -19.76 -8.41
CA GLN A 405 6.81 -20.84 -9.01
C GLN A 405 6.59 -20.91 -10.53
N MET A 406 5.34 -20.88 -11.00
CA MET A 406 5.04 -20.83 -12.43
C MET A 406 5.64 -19.60 -13.12
N LEU A 407 5.61 -18.44 -12.47
CA LEU A 407 6.23 -17.21 -12.98
C LEU A 407 7.75 -17.33 -13.04
N LYS A 408 8.39 -18.03 -12.09
CA LYS A 408 9.83 -18.31 -12.11
C LYS A 408 10.21 -19.19 -13.31
N GLU A 409 9.43 -20.25 -13.57
CA GLU A 409 9.63 -21.12 -14.74
C GLU A 409 9.41 -20.36 -16.06
N LYS A 410 8.33 -19.55 -16.13
CA LYS A 410 8.06 -18.68 -17.28
C LYS A 410 9.17 -17.66 -17.49
N TYR A 411 9.69 -17.03 -16.44
CA TYR A 411 10.79 -16.07 -16.53
C TYR A 411 12.06 -16.70 -17.11
N TYR A 412 12.36 -17.97 -16.78
CA TYR A 412 13.48 -18.69 -17.39
C TYR A 412 13.26 -18.91 -18.89
N ASN A 413 12.07 -19.40 -19.28
CA ASN A 413 11.74 -19.74 -20.66
C ASN A 413 11.38 -18.53 -21.56
N ILE A 414 11.14 -17.35 -20.97
CA ILE A 414 10.66 -16.16 -21.71
C ILE A 414 11.64 -15.71 -22.80
N THR A 415 12.93 -16.01 -22.64
CA THR A 415 13.97 -15.57 -23.57
C THR A 415 13.76 -16.18 -24.96
N GLY A 416 13.59 -17.51 -25.05
CA GLY A 416 13.30 -18.17 -26.32
C GLY A 416 11.88 -17.92 -26.82
N ASP A 417 10.91 -17.83 -25.90
CA ASP A 417 9.51 -17.58 -26.26
C ASP A 417 9.32 -16.17 -26.87
N VAL A 418 9.97 -15.14 -26.32
CA VAL A 418 9.95 -13.79 -26.89
C VAL A 418 10.75 -13.72 -28.19
N LEU A 419 11.80 -14.53 -28.35
CA LEU A 419 12.53 -14.62 -29.62
C LEU A 419 11.63 -15.13 -30.75
N LEU A 420 10.90 -16.21 -30.50
CA LEU A 420 9.89 -16.75 -31.42
C LEU A 420 8.80 -15.72 -31.70
N GLY A 421 8.25 -15.09 -30.66
CA GLY A 421 7.24 -14.04 -30.78
C GLY A 421 7.71 -12.83 -31.61
N ALA A 422 8.93 -12.37 -31.39
CA ALA A 422 9.52 -11.28 -32.17
C ALA A 422 9.73 -11.67 -33.64
N GLY A 423 10.12 -12.92 -33.91
CA GLY A 423 10.19 -13.48 -35.27
C GLY A 423 8.82 -13.45 -35.96
N VAL A 424 7.77 -13.88 -35.26
CA VAL A 424 6.38 -13.87 -35.77
C VAL A 424 5.93 -12.43 -36.09
N VAL A 425 6.13 -11.50 -35.17
CA VAL A 425 5.77 -10.07 -35.32
C VAL A 425 6.51 -9.41 -36.48
N ALA A 426 7.81 -9.69 -36.65
CA ALA A 426 8.63 -9.03 -37.65
C ALA A 426 8.43 -9.58 -39.07
N TYR A 427 8.23 -10.90 -39.21
CA TYR A 427 8.27 -11.58 -40.51
C TYR A 427 6.97 -12.23 -40.95
N LEU A 428 6.21 -12.82 -40.01
CA LEU A 428 5.19 -13.80 -40.38
C LEU A 428 3.82 -13.17 -40.68
N GLY A 429 3.68 -11.85 -40.52
CA GLY A 429 2.41 -11.12 -40.73
C GLY A 429 1.75 -11.37 -42.09
N ALA A 430 2.51 -11.43 -43.19
CA ALA A 430 1.96 -11.60 -44.53
C ALA A 430 1.55 -13.06 -44.88
N PHE A 431 2.01 -14.04 -44.11
CA PHE A 431 1.82 -15.46 -44.41
C PHE A 431 0.46 -15.99 -43.95
N THR A 432 0.01 -17.10 -44.54
CA THR A 432 -1.21 -17.82 -44.12
C THR A 432 -0.92 -18.78 -42.95
N VAL A 433 -1.98 -19.31 -42.34
CA VAL A 433 -1.92 -20.17 -41.14
C VAL A 433 -0.90 -21.31 -41.27
N ASP A 434 -0.93 -22.04 -42.38
CA ASP A 434 -0.10 -23.24 -42.57
C ASP A 434 1.40 -22.90 -42.63
N PHE A 435 1.75 -21.84 -43.36
CA PHE A 435 3.12 -21.35 -43.46
C PHE A 435 3.62 -20.81 -42.11
N ARG A 436 2.79 -20.08 -41.36
CA ARG A 436 3.14 -19.60 -40.02
C ARG A 436 3.42 -20.76 -39.07
N LYS A 437 2.56 -21.76 -39.06
CA LYS A 437 2.71 -22.91 -38.16
C LYS A 437 3.96 -23.72 -38.51
N GLY A 438 4.15 -24.06 -39.78
CA GLY A 438 5.31 -24.85 -40.22
C GLY A 438 6.64 -24.22 -39.84
N ILE A 439 6.81 -22.92 -40.11
CA ILE A 439 8.07 -22.22 -39.78
C ILE A 439 8.24 -21.98 -38.27
N THR A 440 7.15 -21.75 -37.53
CA THR A 440 7.21 -21.56 -36.08
C THR A 440 7.58 -22.87 -35.36
N ASP A 441 7.04 -24.00 -35.81
CA ASP A 441 7.38 -25.33 -35.27
C ASP A 441 8.85 -25.68 -35.54
N GLU A 442 9.36 -25.32 -36.72
CA GLU A 442 10.78 -25.47 -37.08
C GLU A 442 11.69 -24.59 -36.19
N TRP A 443 11.32 -23.34 -35.98
CA TRP A 443 12.05 -22.41 -35.12
C TRP A 443 12.06 -22.88 -33.66
N LEU A 444 10.95 -23.41 -33.16
CA LEU A 444 10.85 -23.98 -31.82
C LEU A 444 11.81 -25.18 -31.67
N ALA A 445 11.83 -26.08 -32.65
CA ALA A 445 12.75 -27.22 -32.63
C ALA A 445 14.23 -26.78 -32.66
N LEU A 446 14.55 -25.70 -33.37
CA LEU A 446 15.89 -25.12 -33.38
C LEU A 446 16.28 -24.53 -32.02
N CYS A 447 15.40 -23.78 -31.37
CA CYS A 447 15.63 -23.22 -30.03
C CYS A 447 15.91 -24.34 -29.02
N GLN A 448 15.13 -25.42 -29.05
CA GLN A 448 15.31 -26.58 -28.18
C GLN A 448 16.64 -27.30 -28.44
N ARG A 449 17.03 -27.45 -29.71
CA ARG A 449 18.29 -28.10 -30.10
C ARG A 449 19.53 -27.31 -29.67
N LEU A 450 19.44 -25.98 -29.67
CA LEU A 450 20.54 -25.09 -29.26
C LEU A 450 20.48 -24.76 -27.75
N GLU A 451 19.67 -25.49 -26.98
CA GLU A 451 19.52 -25.34 -25.53
C GLU A 451 19.13 -23.92 -25.08
N VAL A 452 18.43 -23.17 -25.93
CA VAL A 452 17.87 -21.87 -25.55
C VAL A 452 16.64 -22.11 -24.69
N PRO A 453 16.53 -21.51 -23.48
CA PRO A 453 15.36 -21.64 -22.63
C PRO A 453 14.08 -21.21 -23.35
N CYS A 454 13.17 -22.15 -23.58
CA CYS A 454 11.88 -21.92 -24.22
C CYS A 454 10.83 -22.92 -23.73
N SER A 455 9.55 -22.57 -23.88
CA SER A 455 8.45 -23.45 -23.53
C SER A 455 8.38 -24.67 -24.46
N LYS A 456 7.85 -25.81 -23.98
CA LYS A 456 7.72 -27.04 -24.81
C LYS A 456 6.78 -26.85 -26.00
N VAL A 457 5.74 -26.03 -25.82
CA VAL A 457 4.77 -25.66 -26.84
C VAL A 457 4.73 -24.15 -26.86
N PHE A 458 4.99 -23.57 -28.03
CA PHE A 458 4.95 -22.12 -28.20
C PHE A 458 3.60 -21.67 -28.76
N LYS A 459 3.01 -20.67 -28.11
CA LYS A 459 1.88 -19.90 -28.63
C LYS A 459 2.16 -18.42 -28.40
N ILE A 460 1.99 -17.62 -29.44
CA ILE A 460 2.20 -16.17 -29.32
C ILE A 460 1.19 -15.51 -28.37
N ALA A 461 -0.05 -16.03 -28.31
CA ALA A 461 -1.07 -15.58 -27.36
C ALA A 461 -0.67 -15.74 -25.89
N ASP A 462 0.09 -16.77 -25.54
CA ASP A 462 0.48 -17.01 -24.14
C ASP A 462 1.68 -16.16 -23.71
N THR A 463 2.45 -15.65 -24.68
CA THR A 463 3.72 -14.96 -24.47
C THR A 463 3.60 -13.45 -24.64
N LEU A 464 3.02 -13.00 -25.76
CA LEU A 464 2.82 -11.59 -26.10
C LEU A 464 1.36 -11.14 -25.97
N GLY A 465 0.43 -12.08 -25.82
CA GLY A 465 -0.99 -11.79 -25.65
C GLY A 465 -1.36 -11.43 -24.20
N ASP A 466 -2.37 -10.57 -24.08
CA ASP A 466 -3.06 -10.28 -22.82
C ASP A 466 -4.48 -10.80 -22.96
N ALA A 467 -4.88 -11.73 -22.08
CA ALA A 467 -6.19 -12.35 -22.11
C ALA A 467 -7.34 -11.34 -22.05
N VAL A 468 -7.18 -10.24 -21.30
CA VAL A 468 -8.21 -9.18 -21.19
C VAL A 468 -8.30 -8.39 -22.50
N LYS A 469 -7.16 -8.04 -23.11
CA LYS A 469 -7.15 -7.32 -24.40
C LYS A 469 -7.69 -8.20 -25.53
N ILE A 470 -7.30 -9.47 -25.59
CA ILE A 470 -7.82 -10.42 -26.59
C ILE A 470 -9.33 -10.53 -26.49
N ARG A 471 -9.88 -10.61 -25.26
CA ARG A 471 -11.34 -10.61 -25.05
C ARG A 471 -12.00 -9.32 -25.52
N ALA A 472 -11.39 -8.16 -25.23
CA ALA A 472 -11.88 -6.88 -25.74
C ALA A 472 -11.87 -6.81 -27.28
N TRP A 473 -10.85 -7.38 -27.93
CA TRP A 473 -10.79 -7.48 -29.39
C TRP A 473 -11.89 -8.36 -29.95
N ASN A 474 -12.17 -9.50 -29.30
CA ASN A 474 -13.25 -10.39 -29.72
C ASN A 474 -14.62 -9.71 -29.62
N ILE A 475 -14.86 -8.96 -28.53
CA ILE A 475 -16.07 -8.13 -28.37
C ILE A 475 -16.14 -7.04 -29.45
N ALA A 476 -15.01 -6.45 -29.82
CA ALA A 476 -14.93 -5.47 -30.92
C ALA A 476 -15.11 -6.11 -32.32
N GLY A 477 -15.21 -7.44 -32.41
CA GLY A 477 -15.50 -8.17 -33.64
C GLY A 477 -14.29 -8.87 -34.27
N LEU A 478 -13.17 -9.03 -33.57
CA LEU A 478 -12.10 -9.92 -34.01
C LEU A 478 -12.56 -11.39 -33.87
N PRO A 479 -12.38 -12.25 -34.89
CA PRO A 479 -12.68 -13.68 -34.73
C PRO A 479 -11.83 -14.34 -33.65
N VAL A 480 -12.38 -15.35 -32.97
CA VAL A 480 -11.73 -16.03 -31.83
C VAL A 480 -10.67 -17.06 -32.24
N ASP A 481 -10.45 -17.25 -33.55
CA ASP A 481 -9.46 -18.20 -34.05
C ASP A 481 -8.01 -17.74 -33.79
N SER A 482 -7.09 -18.69 -33.69
CA SER A 482 -5.68 -18.39 -33.36
C SER A 482 -5.05 -17.41 -34.34
N PHE A 483 -5.35 -17.52 -35.64
CA PHE A 483 -4.72 -16.68 -36.65
C PHE A 483 -5.17 -15.21 -36.56
N SER A 484 -6.46 -14.98 -36.33
CA SER A 484 -7.01 -13.64 -36.09
C SER A 484 -6.47 -13.02 -34.80
N VAL A 485 -6.39 -13.81 -33.71
CA VAL A 485 -5.79 -13.36 -32.45
C VAL A 485 -4.31 -13.01 -32.63
N ASP A 486 -3.54 -13.86 -33.33
CA ASP A 486 -2.13 -13.60 -33.65
C ASP A 486 -1.97 -12.29 -34.43
N ASN A 487 -2.84 -12.05 -35.43
CA ASN A 487 -2.85 -10.78 -36.16
C ASN A 487 -3.11 -9.58 -35.23
N GLY A 488 -4.04 -9.70 -34.29
CA GLY A 488 -4.29 -8.67 -33.27
C GLY A 488 -3.07 -8.41 -32.38
N ILE A 489 -2.34 -9.47 -32.00
CA ILE A 489 -1.09 -9.36 -31.23
C ILE A 489 0.00 -8.67 -32.03
N ILE A 490 0.13 -8.97 -33.33
CA ILE A 490 1.11 -8.31 -34.21
C ILE A 490 0.78 -6.83 -34.37
N VAL A 491 -0.50 -6.48 -34.58
CA VAL A 491 -0.97 -5.09 -34.63
C VAL A 491 -0.61 -4.32 -33.35
N SER A 492 -0.74 -4.95 -32.18
CA SER A 492 -0.47 -4.28 -30.90
C SER A 492 1.01 -4.19 -30.53
N ASN A 493 1.88 -5.07 -31.03
CA ASN A 493 3.27 -5.19 -30.59
C ASN A 493 4.31 -4.82 -31.67
N SER A 494 3.90 -4.63 -32.92
CA SER A 494 4.78 -4.17 -33.99
C SER A 494 5.21 -2.71 -33.78
N ASN A 495 6.45 -2.37 -34.10
CA ASN A 495 6.87 -0.95 -34.09
C ASN A 495 6.48 -0.24 -35.39
N ARG A 496 6.38 -0.99 -36.50
CA ARG A 496 5.92 -0.48 -37.80
C ARG A 496 4.39 -0.50 -37.88
N TRP A 497 3.82 0.48 -38.57
CA TRP A 497 2.37 0.55 -38.72
C TRP A 497 1.80 -0.63 -39.50
N PRO A 498 0.69 -1.23 -39.05
CA PRO A 498 0.08 -2.38 -39.69
C PRO A 498 -0.63 -2.00 -40.99
N LEU A 499 -0.30 -2.70 -42.08
CA LEU A 499 -1.06 -2.71 -43.34
C LEU A 499 -1.79 -4.03 -43.49
N CYS A 500 -3.10 -3.99 -43.24
CA CYS A 500 -3.98 -5.13 -43.25
C CYS A 500 -4.52 -5.39 -44.67
N ILE A 501 -4.14 -6.52 -45.25
CA ILE A 501 -4.72 -7.09 -46.48
C ILE A 501 -6.06 -7.71 -46.09
N ASP A 502 -7.13 -6.97 -46.31
CA ASP A 502 -8.47 -7.24 -45.78
C ASP A 502 -9.53 -7.11 -46.88
N PRO A 503 -9.59 -8.07 -47.83
CA PRO A 503 -10.58 -8.04 -48.91
C PRO A 503 -12.03 -8.16 -48.41
N GLN A 504 -12.26 -8.72 -47.22
CA GLN A 504 -13.60 -8.87 -46.64
C GLN A 504 -14.02 -7.71 -45.72
N GLY A 505 -13.11 -6.81 -45.35
CA GLY A 505 -13.40 -5.68 -44.46
C GLY A 505 -13.49 -6.03 -42.97
N GLN A 506 -12.97 -7.19 -42.56
CA GLN A 506 -13.00 -7.66 -41.18
C GLN A 506 -12.11 -6.81 -40.26
N ALA A 507 -10.86 -6.58 -40.66
CA ALA A 507 -9.91 -5.76 -39.92
C ALA A 507 -10.40 -4.32 -39.83
N ASN A 508 -10.94 -3.79 -40.93
CA ASN A 508 -11.51 -2.45 -40.99
C ASN A 508 -12.65 -2.26 -39.97
N LYS A 509 -13.59 -3.21 -39.91
CA LYS A 509 -14.69 -3.19 -38.95
C LYS A 509 -14.20 -3.32 -37.51
N TRP A 510 -13.25 -4.22 -37.27
CA TRP A 510 -12.66 -4.44 -35.95
C TRP A 510 -11.95 -3.18 -35.42
N ILE A 511 -11.09 -2.54 -36.23
CA ILE A 511 -10.35 -1.33 -35.84
C ILE A 511 -11.33 -0.18 -35.51
N LYS A 512 -12.38 0.01 -36.33
CA LYS A 512 -13.42 1.02 -36.07
C LYS A 512 -14.15 0.81 -34.75
N ASN A 513 -14.44 -0.43 -34.39
CA ASN A 513 -15.11 -0.74 -33.13
C ASN A 513 -14.15 -0.63 -31.94
N MET A 514 -12.91 -1.07 -32.10
CA MET A 514 -11.87 -1.04 -31.05
C MET A 514 -11.52 0.40 -30.66
N GLU A 515 -11.33 1.29 -31.64
CA GLU A 515 -10.91 2.68 -31.43
C GLU A 515 -12.11 3.66 -31.32
N LYS A 516 -13.34 3.14 -31.18
CA LYS A 516 -14.57 3.96 -31.16
C LYS A 516 -14.55 5.01 -30.05
N ASN A 517 -14.04 4.66 -28.87
CA ASN A 517 -13.96 5.56 -27.72
C ASN A 517 -12.79 6.56 -27.83
N ASN A 518 -11.82 6.30 -28.72
CA ASN A 518 -10.60 7.10 -28.87
C ASN A 518 -10.71 8.13 -30.01
N SER A 519 -11.93 8.43 -30.49
CA SER A 519 -12.20 9.43 -31.54
C SER A 519 -11.48 9.16 -32.88
N LEU A 520 -11.48 7.90 -33.33
CA LEU A 520 -10.88 7.47 -34.60
C LEU A 520 -11.29 8.36 -35.80
N LYS A 521 -10.29 8.79 -36.57
CA LYS A 521 -10.48 9.47 -37.85
C LYS A 521 -10.31 8.49 -39.00
N VAL A 522 -11.32 8.39 -39.86
CA VAL A 522 -11.32 7.51 -41.03
C VAL A 522 -11.15 8.38 -42.27
N CYS A 523 -10.14 8.08 -43.08
CA CYS A 523 -9.82 8.84 -44.30
C CYS A 523 -9.41 7.91 -45.44
N LYS A 524 -9.47 8.40 -46.67
CA LYS A 524 -8.90 7.76 -47.87
C LYS A 524 -7.84 8.67 -48.48
N LEU A 525 -6.90 8.09 -49.20
CA LEU A 525 -5.88 8.86 -49.95
C LEU A 525 -6.49 9.75 -51.03
N THR A 526 -7.70 9.42 -51.50
CA THR A 526 -8.45 10.22 -52.47
C THR A 526 -9.09 11.48 -51.86
N ASP A 527 -9.13 11.61 -50.54
CA ASP A 527 -9.83 12.71 -49.88
C ASP A 527 -8.93 13.95 -49.82
N ASN A 528 -9.34 15.08 -50.40
CA ASN A 528 -8.52 16.31 -50.42
C ASN A 528 -8.11 16.83 -49.02
N THR A 529 -8.83 16.44 -47.97
CA THR A 529 -8.60 16.88 -46.58
C THR A 529 -7.82 15.86 -45.75
N TYR A 530 -7.35 14.74 -46.33
CA TYR A 530 -6.70 13.68 -45.55
C TYR A 530 -5.42 14.18 -44.87
N ILE A 531 -4.62 15.01 -45.54
CA ILE A 531 -3.37 15.58 -44.99
C ILE A 531 -3.67 16.40 -43.73
N ARG A 532 -4.63 17.33 -43.82
CA ARG A 532 -5.05 18.16 -42.68
C ARG A 532 -5.60 17.33 -41.52
N THR A 533 -6.33 16.26 -41.84
CA THR A 533 -6.87 15.35 -40.82
C THR A 533 -5.73 14.60 -40.12
N LEU A 534 -4.71 14.19 -40.87
CA LEU A 534 -3.51 13.55 -40.35
C LEU A 534 -2.67 14.51 -39.50
N GLU A 535 -2.47 15.76 -39.94
CA GLU A 535 -1.76 16.80 -39.17
C GLU A 535 -2.39 17.01 -37.80
N ASN A 536 -3.72 17.21 -37.76
CA ASN A 536 -4.46 17.37 -36.51
C ASN A 536 -4.38 16.09 -35.65
N ALA A 537 -4.51 14.92 -36.26
CA ALA A 537 -4.46 13.66 -35.53
C ALA A 537 -3.10 13.42 -34.87
N ILE A 538 -2.00 13.77 -35.54
CA ILE A 538 -0.64 13.68 -34.99
C ILE A 538 -0.46 14.61 -33.78
N GLN A 539 -0.93 15.85 -33.89
CA GLN A 539 -0.81 16.83 -32.79
C GLN A 539 -1.65 16.46 -31.57
N PHE A 540 -2.88 15.98 -31.78
CA PHE A 540 -3.81 15.65 -30.69
C PHE A 540 -3.78 14.18 -30.24
N GLY A 541 -2.93 13.34 -30.85
CA GLY A 541 -2.84 11.91 -30.51
C GLY A 541 -4.06 11.08 -30.90
N MET A 542 -4.84 11.52 -31.91
CA MET A 542 -6.03 10.78 -32.36
C MET A 542 -5.62 9.62 -33.30
N PRO A 543 -6.21 8.42 -33.19
CA PRO A 543 -5.93 7.34 -34.11
C PRO A 543 -6.51 7.62 -35.50
N VAL A 544 -5.80 7.20 -36.55
CA VAL A 544 -6.20 7.35 -37.96
C VAL A 544 -6.27 6.00 -38.65
N LEU A 545 -7.36 5.75 -39.38
CA LEU A 545 -7.53 4.60 -40.27
C LEU A 545 -7.57 5.08 -41.73
N LEU A 546 -6.58 4.68 -42.52
CA LEU A 546 -6.56 4.90 -43.96
C LEU A 546 -7.14 3.68 -44.69
N GLU A 547 -8.19 3.91 -45.47
CA GLU A 547 -8.92 2.86 -46.18
C GLU A 547 -8.56 2.76 -47.67
N ASN A 548 -8.61 1.54 -48.19
CA ASN A 548 -8.49 1.20 -49.61
C ASN A 548 -7.15 1.67 -50.21
N ILE A 549 -6.07 1.40 -49.49
CA ILE A 549 -4.72 1.67 -49.98
C ILE A 549 -4.46 0.79 -51.21
N GLY A 550 -4.00 1.42 -52.29
CA GLY A 550 -3.58 0.75 -53.52
C GLY A 550 -2.23 0.05 -53.35
N GLU A 551 -1.54 -0.21 -54.45
CA GLU A 551 -0.17 -0.73 -54.44
C GLU A 551 0.87 0.39 -54.27
N GLU A 552 0.48 1.64 -54.52
CA GLU A 552 1.29 2.84 -54.33
C GLU A 552 0.82 3.62 -53.09
N LEU A 553 1.77 4.19 -52.36
CA LEU A 553 1.55 5.05 -51.20
C LEU A 553 2.07 6.45 -51.50
N ASP A 554 1.39 7.47 -50.98
CA ASP A 554 1.83 8.86 -51.10
C ASP A 554 3.15 9.07 -50.33
N PRO A 555 4.25 9.54 -50.98
CA PRO A 555 5.52 9.81 -50.32
C PRO A 555 5.44 10.79 -49.15
N ILE A 556 4.41 11.64 -49.07
CA ILE A 556 4.17 12.52 -47.92
C ILE A 556 4.03 11.72 -46.62
N LEU A 557 3.58 10.47 -46.68
CA LEU A 557 3.42 9.61 -45.50
C LEU A 557 4.74 9.04 -44.98
N ASP A 558 5.83 9.09 -45.75
CA ASP A 558 7.10 8.45 -45.39
C ASP A 558 7.65 8.83 -44.01
N PRO A 559 7.64 10.12 -43.59
CA PRO A 559 8.07 10.49 -42.25
C PRO A 559 7.26 9.82 -41.15
N VAL A 560 5.95 9.67 -41.35
CA VAL A 560 5.02 9.03 -40.39
C VAL A 560 5.21 7.52 -40.41
N LEU A 561 5.35 6.91 -41.60
CA LEU A 561 5.50 5.47 -41.77
C LEU A 561 6.82 4.96 -41.16
N GLN A 562 7.90 5.72 -41.33
CA GLN A 562 9.21 5.41 -40.77
C GLN A 562 9.39 5.93 -39.34
N GLN A 563 8.41 6.67 -38.80
CA GLN A 563 8.47 7.30 -37.47
C GLN A 563 9.73 8.15 -37.30
N LEU A 564 10.00 9.06 -38.25
CA LEU A 564 11.14 9.99 -38.24
C LEU A 564 10.92 11.13 -37.22
N ILE A 565 10.75 10.75 -35.96
CA ILE A 565 10.52 11.65 -34.83
C ILE A 565 11.86 12.17 -34.35
N TYR A 566 11.95 13.48 -34.12
CA TYR A 566 13.12 14.12 -33.55
C TYR A 566 12.74 14.94 -32.32
N HIS A 567 13.59 14.90 -31.30
CA HIS A 567 13.36 15.62 -30.06
C HIS A 567 13.94 17.04 -30.17
N SER A 568 13.13 18.06 -29.88
CA SER A 568 13.54 19.47 -29.91
C SER A 568 12.79 20.25 -28.84
N ALA A 569 13.46 21.19 -28.15
CA ALA A 569 12.82 22.07 -27.17
C ALA A 569 11.97 21.38 -26.08
N GLY A 570 12.28 20.13 -25.71
CA GLY A 570 11.56 19.37 -24.67
C GLY A 570 10.33 18.60 -25.15
N SER A 571 9.92 18.74 -26.42
CA SER A 571 8.84 17.97 -27.05
C SER A 571 9.35 17.14 -28.23
N ASP A 572 8.62 16.09 -28.58
CA ASP A 572 8.88 15.29 -29.78
C ASP A 572 8.22 15.97 -30.99
N TYR A 573 8.90 16.06 -32.13
CA TYR A 573 8.40 16.69 -33.35
C TYR A 573 8.54 15.76 -34.56
N ILE A 574 7.68 15.96 -35.55
CA ILE A 574 7.74 15.28 -36.85
C ILE A 574 7.52 16.28 -37.98
N ARG A 575 8.20 16.09 -39.10
CA ARG A 575 8.03 16.93 -40.31
C ARG A 575 7.15 16.19 -41.31
N LEU A 576 6.01 16.78 -41.66
CA LEU A 576 5.07 16.25 -42.66
C LEU A 576 4.95 17.25 -43.80
N GLY A 577 5.59 16.95 -44.94
CA GLY A 577 5.74 17.93 -46.03
C GLY A 577 6.50 19.18 -45.54
N ASP A 578 5.87 20.34 -45.65
CA ASP A 578 6.43 21.63 -45.19
C ASP A 578 6.09 21.94 -43.72
N SER A 579 5.12 21.24 -43.13
CA SER A 579 4.63 21.46 -41.76
C SER A 579 5.53 20.76 -40.73
N VAL A 580 5.90 21.47 -39.67
CA VAL A 580 6.50 20.89 -38.46
C VAL A 580 5.41 20.75 -37.40
N LEU A 581 5.16 19.51 -36.98
CA LEU A 581 4.10 19.16 -36.05
C LEU A 581 4.70 18.65 -34.74
N GLU A 582 4.14 19.09 -33.61
CA GLU A 582 4.37 18.43 -32.34
C GLU A 582 3.78 17.01 -32.39
N TYR A 583 4.58 16.01 -32.01
CA TYR A 583 4.24 14.61 -32.10
C TYR A 583 3.72 14.11 -30.75
N ASN A 584 2.45 13.71 -30.73
CA ASN A 584 1.88 13.03 -29.57
C ASN A 584 2.14 11.52 -29.65
N ARG A 585 2.69 10.94 -28.57
CA ARG A 585 3.02 9.50 -28.48
C ARG A 585 1.80 8.58 -28.50
N ASP A 586 0.61 9.09 -28.21
CA ASP A 586 -0.65 8.33 -28.26
C ASP A 586 -1.20 8.15 -29.69
N PHE A 587 -0.64 8.87 -30.67
CA PHE A 587 -1.02 8.76 -32.07
C PHE A 587 -0.83 7.32 -32.58
N LYS A 588 -1.83 6.82 -33.34
CA LYS A 588 -1.77 5.51 -34.01
C LYS A 588 -2.24 5.61 -35.44
N LEU A 589 -1.56 4.90 -36.34
CA LEU A 589 -1.93 4.79 -37.75
C LEU A 589 -2.25 3.34 -38.12
N TYR A 590 -3.39 3.14 -38.76
CA TYR A 590 -3.84 1.86 -39.29
C TYR A 590 -4.09 1.98 -40.79
N LEU A 591 -3.65 0.97 -41.55
CA LEU A 591 -3.72 0.94 -43.01
C LEU A 591 -4.52 -0.29 -43.44
N THR A 592 -5.51 -0.14 -44.33
CA THR A 592 -6.30 -1.27 -44.85
C THR A 592 -6.39 -1.25 -46.37
N THR A 593 -6.29 -2.43 -46.99
CA THR A 593 -6.50 -2.62 -48.43
C THR A 593 -7.55 -3.68 -48.70
N ARG A 594 -8.36 -3.48 -49.75
CA ARG A 594 -9.34 -4.47 -50.23
C ARG A 594 -8.79 -5.37 -51.34
N LEU A 595 -7.57 -5.12 -51.80
CA LEU A 595 -6.93 -5.95 -52.82
C LEU A 595 -6.68 -7.35 -52.24
N ARG A 596 -7.12 -8.40 -52.94
CA ARG A 596 -6.97 -9.80 -52.46
C ARG A 596 -5.53 -10.30 -52.55
N ASN A 597 -4.79 -9.84 -53.56
CA ASN A 597 -3.41 -10.22 -53.81
C ASN A 597 -2.60 -9.00 -54.32
N PRO A 598 -2.40 -7.97 -53.47
CA PRO A 598 -1.63 -6.79 -53.86
C PRO A 598 -0.13 -7.13 -53.98
N HIS A 599 0.54 -6.51 -54.94
CA HIS A 599 1.99 -6.58 -55.08
C HIS A 599 2.67 -5.33 -54.53
N TYR A 600 2.93 -5.32 -53.21
CA TYR A 600 3.71 -4.27 -52.59
C TYR A 600 5.20 -4.42 -52.89
N LEU A 601 5.82 -3.37 -53.44
CA LEU A 601 7.26 -3.34 -53.69
C LEU A 601 8.07 -3.40 -52.38
N PRO A 602 9.34 -3.85 -52.42
CA PRO A 602 10.20 -3.93 -51.23
C PRO A 602 10.27 -2.64 -50.42
N GLU A 603 10.22 -1.49 -51.10
CA GLU A 603 10.22 -0.18 -50.46
C GLU A 603 9.06 -0.01 -49.45
N ILE A 604 7.86 -0.44 -49.83
CA ILE A 604 6.68 -0.39 -48.97
C ILE A 604 6.79 -1.45 -47.87
N SER A 605 7.20 -2.67 -48.21
CA SER A 605 7.36 -3.78 -47.24
C SER A 605 8.36 -3.48 -46.11
N VAL A 606 9.31 -2.57 -46.33
CA VAL A 606 10.23 -2.09 -45.30
C VAL A 606 9.53 -1.13 -44.33
N LYS A 607 8.73 -0.20 -44.87
CA LYS A 607 8.08 0.90 -44.12
C LYS A 607 6.91 0.41 -43.25
N VAL A 608 6.15 -0.59 -43.71
CA VAL A 608 4.93 -1.08 -43.01
C VAL A 608 5.05 -2.54 -42.57
N CYS A 609 4.25 -2.91 -41.57
CA CYS A 609 4.04 -4.30 -41.19
C CYS A 609 2.90 -4.91 -42.01
N LEU A 610 3.21 -5.66 -43.08
CA LEU A 610 2.22 -6.34 -43.90
C LEU A 610 1.54 -7.46 -43.09
N LEU A 611 0.20 -7.41 -43.04
CA LEU A 611 -0.63 -8.35 -42.30
C LEU A 611 -1.71 -8.95 -43.18
N ASN A 612 -1.72 -10.27 -43.28
CA ASN A 612 -2.77 -11.00 -43.97
C ASN A 612 -3.99 -11.16 -43.06
N PHE A 613 -5.04 -10.38 -43.34
CA PHE A 613 -6.32 -10.40 -42.61
C PHE A 613 -7.43 -11.08 -43.40
N MET A 614 -7.09 -11.86 -44.44
CA MET A 614 -8.07 -12.68 -45.11
C MET A 614 -8.72 -13.66 -44.15
N ILE A 615 -10.05 -13.76 -44.26
CA ILE A 615 -10.82 -14.68 -43.44
C ILE A 615 -10.38 -16.13 -43.68
N THR A 616 -10.19 -16.88 -42.59
CA THR A 616 -9.81 -18.30 -42.64
C THR A 616 -11.05 -19.19 -42.70
N PRO A 617 -10.96 -20.44 -43.18
CA PRO A 617 -12.07 -21.40 -43.12
C PRO A 617 -12.66 -21.56 -41.71
N LEU A 618 -11.78 -21.72 -40.71
CA LEU A 618 -12.17 -21.81 -39.30
C LEU A 618 -12.84 -20.52 -38.80
N GLY A 619 -12.28 -19.35 -39.10
CA GLY A 619 -12.85 -18.06 -38.70
C GLY A 619 -14.23 -17.81 -39.30
N LEU A 620 -14.43 -18.16 -40.58
CA LEU A 620 -15.75 -18.06 -41.22
C LEU A 620 -16.74 -19.09 -40.67
N THR A 621 -16.32 -20.34 -40.42
CA THR A 621 -17.18 -21.33 -39.76
C THR A 621 -17.67 -20.80 -38.42
N ASP A 622 -16.80 -20.26 -37.57
CA ASP A 622 -17.21 -19.77 -36.25
C ASP A 622 -18.19 -18.59 -36.36
N GLN A 623 -17.96 -17.69 -37.32
CA GLN A 623 -18.85 -16.57 -37.63
C GLN A 623 -20.23 -17.04 -38.13
N LEU A 624 -20.27 -17.97 -39.08
CA LEU A 624 -21.54 -18.53 -39.59
C LEU A 624 -22.27 -19.32 -38.51
N LEU A 625 -21.54 -20.04 -37.66
CA LEU A 625 -22.09 -20.77 -36.52
C LEU A 625 -22.80 -19.84 -35.53
N GLY A 626 -22.20 -18.68 -35.23
CA GLY A 626 -22.84 -17.65 -34.41
C GLY A 626 -24.14 -17.14 -35.04
N ILE A 627 -24.16 -16.96 -36.37
CA ILE A 627 -25.35 -16.51 -37.10
C ILE A 627 -26.46 -17.58 -37.09
N VAL A 628 -26.14 -18.86 -37.34
CA VAL A 628 -27.12 -19.96 -37.27
C VAL A 628 -27.68 -20.08 -35.86
N ALA A 629 -26.80 -20.05 -34.84
CA ALA A 629 -27.22 -20.13 -33.46
C ALA A 629 -28.14 -18.96 -33.06
N ALA A 630 -27.82 -17.74 -33.48
CA ALA A 630 -28.64 -16.55 -33.25
C ALA A 630 -30.04 -16.64 -33.90
N MET A 631 -30.15 -17.31 -35.06
CA MET A 631 -31.42 -17.44 -35.78
C MET A 631 -32.27 -18.61 -35.27
N GLU A 632 -31.66 -19.76 -34.98
CA GLU A 632 -32.38 -20.95 -34.52
C GLU A 632 -32.70 -20.92 -33.02
N LYS A 633 -31.79 -20.37 -32.20
CA LYS A 633 -31.92 -20.31 -30.74
C LYS A 633 -31.48 -18.93 -30.22
N PRO A 634 -32.24 -17.85 -30.53
CA PRO A 634 -31.87 -16.48 -30.18
C PRO A 634 -31.67 -16.28 -28.68
N GLU A 635 -32.49 -16.93 -27.84
CA GLU A 635 -32.39 -16.84 -26.38
C GLU A 635 -31.04 -17.36 -25.86
N LEU A 636 -30.56 -18.49 -26.39
CA LEU A 636 -29.28 -19.07 -25.98
C LEU A 636 -28.10 -18.20 -26.42
N GLU A 637 -28.18 -17.59 -27.61
CA GLU A 637 -27.10 -16.71 -28.11
C GLU A 637 -27.08 -15.37 -27.36
N ALA A 638 -28.25 -14.82 -27.00
CA ALA A 638 -28.34 -13.65 -26.13
C ALA A 638 -27.74 -13.95 -24.74
N LEU A 639 -28.11 -15.09 -24.15
CA LEU A 639 -27.56 -15.55 -22.87
C LEU A 639 -26.05 -15.78 -22.97
N LYS A 640 -25.55 -16.35 -24.06
CA LYS A 640 -24.11 -16.51 -24.30
C LYS A 640 -23.37 -15.18 -24.31
N ASN A 641 -23.87 -14.20 -25.06
CA ASN A 641 -23.26 -12.87 -25.13
C ASN A 641 -23.25 -12.18 -23.76
N GLN A 642 -24.33 -12.31 -22.99
CA GLN A 642 -24.38 -11.83 -21.62
C GLN A 642 -23.35 -12.53 -20.73
N LEU A 643 -23.27 -13.86 -20.75
CA LEU A 643 -22.31 -14.64 -19.97
C LEU A 643 -20.86 -14.32 -20.34
N ILE A 644 -20.57 -14.02 -21.62
CA ILE A 644 -19.23 -13.59 -22.06
C ILE A 644 -18.87 -12.25 -21.43
N LEU A 645 -19.79 -11.28 -21.42
CA LEU A 645 -19.58 -9.97 -20.81
C LEU A 645 -19.43 -10.07 -19.29
N GLU A 646 -20.31 -10.83 -18.63
CA GLU A 646 -20.26 -11.09 -17.19
C GLU A 646 -18.97 -11.82 -16.81
N SER A 647 -18.55 -12.82 -17.57
CA SER A 647 -17.29 -13.53 -17.32
C SER A 647 -16.07 -12.63 -17.49
N ALA A 648 -16.07 -11.75 -18.50
CA ALA A 648 -15.00 -10.78 -18.68
C ALA A 648 -14.92 -9.78 -17.52
N ASP A 649 -16.06 -9.27 -17.07
CA ASP A 649 -16.17 -8.37 -15.92
C ASP A 649 -15.76 -9.07 -14.62
N ASN A 650 -16.18 -10.32 -14.40
CA ASN A 650 -15.78 -11.14 -13.26
C ASN A 650 -14.26 -11.37 -13.23
N LYS A 651 -13.64 -11.74 -14.35
CA LYS A 651 -12.18 -11.92 -14.44
C LYS A 651 -11.42 -10.63 -14.19
N ARG A 652 -11.93 -9.50 -14.69
CA ARG A 652 -11.38 -8.18 -14.42
C ARG A 652 -11.45 -7.85 -12.92
N LYS A 653 -12.62 -8.00 -12.31
CA LYS A 653 -12.83 -7.76 -10.87
C LYS A 653 -11.96 -8.65 -9.99
N LEU A 654 -11.78 -9.93 -10.34
CA LEU A 654 -10.87 -10.83 -9.62
C LEU A 654 -9.43 -10.31 -9.65
N LYS A 655 -8.95 -9.85 -10.81
CA LYS A 655 -7.61 -9.25 -10.93
C LYS A 655 -7.48 -7.96 -10.13
N GLU A 656 -8.47 -7.07 -10.21
CA GLU A 656 -8.49 -5.80 -9.45
C GLU A 656 -8.53 -6.05 -7.93
N LEU A 657 -9.28 -7.04 -7.46
CA LEU A 657 -9.31 -7.43 -6.05
C LEU A 657 -7.98 -8.03 -5.60
N GLU A 658 -7.35 -8.86 -6.43
CA GLU A 658 -6.03 -9.41 -6.16
C GLU A 658 -4.96 -8.32 -6.09
N ASP A 659 -4.94 -7.41 -7.06
CA ASP A 659 -4.03 -6.27 -7.07
C ASP A 659 -4.23 -5.40 -5.82
N LYS A 660 -5.49 -5.17 -5.40
CA LYS A 660 -5.81 -4.44 -4.17
C LYS A 660 -5.35 -5.16 -2.90
N ILE A 661 -5.49 -6.48 -2.84
CA ILE A 661 -5.00 -7.30 -1.72
C ILE A 661 -3.47 -7.17 -1.62
N LEU A 662 -2.76 -7.31 -2.74
CA LEU A 662 -1.30 -7.20 -2.77
C LEU A 662 -0.83 -5.77 -2.48
N GLU A 663 -1.54 -4.76 -2.96
CA GLU A 663 -1.28 -3.35 -2.69
C GLU A 663 -1.34 -3.08 -1.18
N VAL A 664 -2.44 -3.45 -0.52
CA VAL A 664 -2.61 -3.28 0.93
C VAL A 664 -1.52 -4.01 1.71
N LEU A 665 -1.18 -5.26 1.34
CA LEU A 665 -0.09 -6.02 1.98
C LEU A 665 1.28 -5.34 1.79
N SER A 666 1.50 -4.71 0.64
CA SER A 666 2.77 -4.04 0.31
C SER A 666 2.90 -2.64 0.91
N SER A 667 1.80 -1.89 1.03
CA SER A 667 1.77 -0.53 1.56
C SER A 667 1.80 -0.46 3.08
N SER A 668 1.44 -1.55 3.77
CA SER A 668 1.54 -1.63 5.23
C SER A 668 3.01 -1.67 5.66
N GLU A 669 3.52 -0.49 5.99
CA GLU A 669 4.80 -0.30 6.69
C GLU A 669 4.67 -0.80 8.15
N GLY A 670 5.58 -1.68 8.58
CA GLY A 670 5.54 -2.26 9.94
C GLY A 670 4.70 -3.54 10.06
N ASN A 671 4.18 -3.79 11.28
CA ASN A 671 3.43 -4.99 11.60
C ASN A 671 1.96 -4.83 11.15
N ILE A 672 1.55 -5.61 10.14
CA ILE A 672 0.20 -5.56 9.56
C ILE A 672 -0.92 -5.84 10.57
N LEU A 673 -0.59 -6.49 11.69
CA LEU A 673 -1.54 -6.79 12.76
C LEU A 673 -2.00 -5.55 13.54
N GLU A 674 -1.31 -4.42 13.36
CA GLU A 674 -1.67 -3.14 13.99
C GLU A 674 -2.70 -2.36 13.16
N ASP A 675 -2.77 -2.60 11.85
CA ASP A 675 -3.68 -1.91 10.94
C ASP A 675 -5.02 -2.65 10.79
N GLU A 676 -6.01 -2.19 11.55
CA GLU A 676 -7.37 -2.74 11.48
C GLU A 676 -8.05 -2.48 10.13
N THR A 677 -7.72 -1.37 9.46
CA THR A 677 -8.33 -1.01 8.18
C THR A 677 -7.87 -1.95 7.08
N ALA A 678 -6.57 -2.28 7.06
CA ALA A 678 -5.99 -3.26 6.14
C ALA A 678 -6.68 -4.63 6.29
N ILE A 679 -6.85 -5.12 7.52
CA ILE A 679 -7.47 -6.44 7.77
C ILE A 679 -8.94 -6.49 7.34
N ASN A 680 -9.70 -5.42 7.59
CA ASN A 680 -11.09 -5.33 7.15
C ASN A 680 -11.22 -5.25 5.61
N ILE A 681 -10.30 -4.54 4.94
CA ILE A 681 -10.24 -4.50 3.47
C ILE A 681 -9.88 -5.88 2.91
N LEU A 682 -8.94 -6.59 3.53
CA LEU A 682 -8.52 -7.92 3.11
C LEU A 682 -9.65 -8.96 3.28
N SER A 683 -10.35 -8.96 4.42
CA SER A 683 -11.44 -9.92 4.68
C SER A 683 -12.64 -9.70 3.75
N SER A 684 -13.02 -8.44 3.52
CA SER A 684 -14.09 -8.08 2.59
C SER A 684 -13.73 -8.39 1.14
N SER A 685 -12.51 -8.09 0.71
CA SER A 685 -12.01 -8.39 -0.65
C SER A 685 -11.93 -9.90 -0.90
N LYS A 686 -11.52 -10.68 0.09
CA LYS A 686 -11.48 -12.16 0.01
C LYS A 686 -12.89 -12.75 -0.13
N THR A 687 -13.84 -12.28 0.67
CA THR A 687 -15.24 -12.74 0.62
C THR A 687 -15.85 -12.45 -0.75
N LEU A 688 -15.61 -11.25 -1.29
CA LEU A 688 -16.05 -10.88 -2.63
C LEU A 688 -15.36 -11.72 -3.72
N SER A 689 -14.05 -11.97 -3.61
CA SER A 689 -13.31 -12.82 -4.53
C SER A 689 -13.85 -14.26 -4.55
N ALA A 690 -14.19 -14.82 -3.39
CA ALA A 690 -14.80 -16.16 -3.30
C ALA A 690 -16.17 -16.21 -3.99
N GLN A 691 -17.03 -15.21 -3.75
CA GLN A 691 -18.34 -15.11 -4.41
C GLN A 691 -18.21 -14.96 -5.94
N ILE A 692 -17.27 -14.14 -6.42
CA ILE A 692 -17.04 -13.97 -7.86
C ILE A 692 -16.46 -15.25 -8.47
N THR A 693 -15.59 -15.97 -7.76
CA THR A 693 -15.04 -17.25 -8.22
C THR A 693 -16.12 -18.30 -8.38
N GLU A 694 -17.05 -18.39 -7.42
CA GLU A 694 -18.20 -19.29 -7.52
C GLU A 694 -19.12 -18.92 -8.70
N LYS A 695 -19.46 -17.62 -8.85
CA LYS A 695 -20.23 -17.13 -10.00
C LYS A 695 -19.54 -17.42 -11.34
N GLN A 696 -18.22 -17.25 -11.39
CA GLN A 696 -17.42 -17.55 -12.57
C GLN A 696 -17.43 -19.05 -12.91
N ALA A 697 -17.36 -19.93 -11.90
CA ALA A 697 -17.44 -21.37 -12.11
C ALA A 697 -18.82 -21.82 -12.63
N VAL A 698 -19.91 -21.19 -12.16
CA VAL A 698 -21.26 -21.41 -12.70
C VAL A 698 -21.35 -20.92 -14.14
N ALA A 699 -20.88 -19.69 -14.42
CA ALA A 699 -20.88 -19.13 -15.77
C ALA A 699 -20.10 -20.00 -16.77
N GLU A 700 -18.95 -20.56 -16.37
CA GLU A 700 -18.16 -21.47 -17.21
C GLU A 700 -18.89 -22.79 -17.51
N LYS A 701 -19.56 -23.38 -16.52
CA LYS A 701 -20.38 -24.58 -16.74
C LYS A 701 -21.53 -24.31 -17.71
N THR A 702 -22.27 -23.22 -17.49
CA THR A 702 -23.37 -22.82 -18.38
C THR A 702 -22.86 -22.50 -19.79
N GLN A 703 -21.68 -21.89 -19.91
CA GLN A 703 -21.06 -21.63 -21.21
C GLN A 703 -20.75 -22.94 -21.95
N ILE A 704 -20.24 -23.96 -21.27
CA ILE A 704 -19.97 -25.28 -21.87
C ILE A 704 -21.26 -25.94 -22.37
N GLU A 705 -22.36 -25.86 -21.62
CA GLU A 705 -23.66 -26.39 -22.03
C GLU A 705 -24.21 -25.67 -23.28
N ILE A 706 -24.07 -24.34 -23.32
CA ILE A 706 -24.46 -23.53 -24.49
C ILE A 706 -23.58 -23.88 -25.69
N ASP A 707 -22.26 -23.98 -25.51
CA ASP A 707 -21.33 -24.31 -26.59
C ASP A 707 -21.56 -25.74 -27.12
N THR A 708 -21.98 -26.67 -26.26
CA THR A 708 -22.38 -28.03 -26.67
C THR A 708 -23.63 -27.98 -27.56
N THR A 709 -24.63 -27.20 -27.17
CA THR A 709 -25.85 -27.00 -27.97
C THR A 709 -25.55 -26.32 -29.30
N ARG A 710 -24.67 -25.31 -29.29
CA ARG A 710 -24.19 -24.61 -30.49
C ARG A 710 -23.42 -25.55 -31.42
N SER A 711 -22.62 -26.46 -30.84
CA SER A 711 -21.80 -27.41 -31.60
C SER A 711 -22.63 -28.32 -32.52
N GLY A 712 -23.91 -28.55 -32.19
CA GLY A 712 -24.84 -29.26 -33.07
C GLY A 712 -25.00 -28.63 -34.45
N TYR A 713 -24.82 -27.31 -34.59
CA TYR A 713 -24.93 -26.59 -35.86
C TYR A 713 -23.60 -26.40 -36.61
N ILE A 714 -22.48 -26.89 -36.07
CA ILE A 714 -21.16 -26.84 -36.75
C ILE A 714 -21.21 -27.39 -38.19
N PRO A 715 -21.93 -28.50 -38.49
CA PRO A 715 -22.02 -29.00 -39.86
C PRO A 715 -22.60 -27.99 -40.84
N VAL A 716 -23.58 -27.18 -40.44
CA VAL A 716 -24.19 -26.14 -41.28
C VAL A 716 -23.21 -25.00 -41.54
N ALA A 717 -22.49 -24.59 -40.50
CA ALA A 717 -21.49 -23.54 -40.60
C ALA A 717 -20.29 -23.96 -41.48
N ASN A 718 -19.80 -25.19 -41.32
CA ASN A 718 -18.76 -25.76 -42.16
C ASN A 718 -19.20 -25.85 -43.63
N HIS A 719 -20.42 -26.33 -43.87
CA HIS A 719 -21.00 -26.38 -45.21
C HIS A 719 -21.05 -24.99 -45.85
N GLY A 720 -21.51 -23.99 -45.11
CA GLY A 720 -21.51 -22.60 -45.57
C GLY A 720 -20.11 -22.04 -45.86
N ALA A 721 -19.14 -22.30 -44.99
CA ALA A 721 -17.76 -21.84 -45.18
C ALA A 721 -17.15 -22.42 -46.46
N ILE A 722 -17.31 -23.72 -46.72
CA ILE A 722 -16.82 -24.38 -47.95
C ILE A 722 -17.41 -23.70 -49.19
N LEU A 723 -18.71 -23.44 -49.20
CA LEU A 723 -19.37 -22.77 -50.32
C LEU A 723 -18.84 -21.35 -50.56
N PHE A 724 -18.58 -20.59 -49.49
CA PHE A 724 -18.01 -19.25 -49.63
C PHE A 724 -16.63 -19.29 -50.28
N PHE A 725 -15.72 -20.16 -49.84
CA PHE A 725 -14.39 -20.26 -50.44
C PHE A 725 -14.44 -20.75 -51.88
N CYS A 726 -15.33 -21.70 -52.22
CA CYS A 726 -15.56 -22.12 -53.60
C CYS A 726 -15.95 -20.95 -54.51
N ILE A 727 -16.84 -20.08 -54.04
CA ILE A 727 -17.29 -18.89 -54.80
C ILE A 727 -16.19 -17.84 -54.85
N SER A 728 -15.44 -17.65 -53.76
CA SER A 728 -14.32 -16.71 -53.71
C SER A 728 -13.25 -17.08 -54.74
N ASP A 729 -12.98 -18.38 -54.92
CA ASP A 729 -11.97 -18.87 -55.87
C ASP A 729 -12.37 -18.73 -57.34
N LEU A 730 -13.66 -18.46 -57.65
CA LEU A 730 -14.10 -18.13 -59.01
C LEU A 730 -13.44 -16.85 -59.54
N GLY A 731 -13.02 -15.94 -58.66
CA GLY A 731 -12.26 -14.75 -59.05
C GLY A 731 -10.91 -15.07 -59.71
N ASN A 732 -10.38 -16.30 -59.54
CA ASN A 732 -9.18 -16.76 -60.25
C ASN A 732 -9.45 -17.15 -61.70
N ILE A 733 -10.71 -17.41 -62.06
CA ILE A 733 -11.13 -17.71 -63.43
C ILE A 733 -11.38 -16.41 -64.18
N ASP A 734 -12.22 -15.54 -63.62
CA ASP A 734 -12.54 -14.24 -64.19
C ASP A 734 -12.61 -13.18 -63.08
N PRO A 735 -11.91 -12.05 -63.21
CA PRO A 735 -11.95 -10.96 -62.23
C PRO A 735 -13.35 -10.41 -61.93
N MET A 736 -14.34 -10.59 -62.83
CA MET A 736 -15.73 -10.19 -62.61
C MET A 736 -16.45 -11.04 -61.55
N TYR A 737 -15.96 -12.24 -61.24
CA TYR A 737 -16.58 -13.16 -60.27
C TYR A 737 -16.14 -12.86 -58.85
N GLN A 738 -16.49 -11.67 -58.38
CA GLN A 738 -16.21 -11.21 -57.02
C GLN A 738 -17.50 -11.01 -56.24
N TYR A 739 -17.58 -11.67 -55.09
CA TYR A 739 -18.73 -11.61 -54.21
C TYR A 739 -18.28 -11.16 -52.82
N SER A 740 -18.99 -10.18 -52.26
CA SER A 740 -18.67 -9.70 -50.91
C SER A 740 -19.15 -10.68 -49.85
N LEU A 741 -18.41 -10.75 -48.73
CA LEU A 741 -18.83 -11.54 -47.57
C LEU A 741 -20.18 -11.07 -47.01
N VAL A 742 -20.45 -9.76 -47.03
CA VAL A 742 -21.72 -9.18 -46.57
C VAL A 742 -22.89 -9.72 -47.41
N TRP A 743 -22.75 -9.75 -48.73
CA TRP A 743 -23.77 -10.32 -49.61
C TRP A 743 -24.02 -11.81 -49.32
N PHE A 744 -22.94 -12.58 -49.15
CA PHE A 744 -23.03 -14.00 -48.83
C PHE A 744 -23.75 -14.25 -47.49
N ILE A 745 -23.39 -13.50 -46.45
CA ILE A 745 -24.03 -13.59 -45.13
C ILE A 745 -25.51 -13.25 -45.20
N ASN A 746 -25.91 -12.20 -45.93
CA ASN A 746 -27.32 -11.85 -46.09
C ASN A 746 -28.11 -12.97 -46.79
N LEU A 747 -27.49 -13.62 -47.78
CA LEU A 747 -28.10 -14.76 -48.46
C LEU A 747 -28.22 -15.99 -47.55
N PHE A 748 -27.22 -16.22 -46.69
CA PHE A 748 -27.24 -17.27 -45.68
C PHE A 748 -28.36 -17.06 -44.66
N ILE A 749 -28.49 -15.85 -44.11
CA ILE A 749 -29.58 -15.47 -43.20
C ILE A 749 -30.94 -15.68 -43.88
N SER A 750 -31.11 -15.18 -45.11
CA SER A 750 -32.35 -15.35 -45.87
C SER A 750 -32.69 -16.83 -46.13
N SER A 751 -31.69 -17.66 -46.40
CA SER A 751 -31.87 -19.10 -46.60
C SER A 751 -32.34 -19.82 -45.33
N ILE A 752 -31.85 -19.41 -44.16
CA ILE A 752 -32.28 -19.96 -42.87
C ILE A 752 -33.74 -19.58 -42.62
N SER A 753 -34.10 -18.29 -42.76
CA SER A 753 -35.47 -17.81 -42.51
C SER A 753 -36.52 -18.40 -43.45
N ASN A 754 -36.15 -18.70 -44.71
CA ASN A 754 -37.08 -19.23 -45.72
C ASN A 754 -37.14 -20.78 -45.77
N SER A 755 -36.34 -21.47 -44.95
CA SER A 755 -36.30 -22.94 -44.93
C SER A 755 -37.37 -23.53 -44.00
N GLN A 756 -37.76 -24.79 -44.25
CA GLN A 756 -38.79 -25.46 -43.44
C GLN A 756 -38.26 -25.79 -42.02
N PRO A 757 -38.93 -25.34 -40.95
CA PRO A 757 -38.53 -25.66 -39.58
C PRO A 757 -38.72 -27.15 -39.28
N SER A 758 -37.90 -27.70 -38.38
CA SER A 758 -37.95 -29.10 -37.94
C SER A 758 -37.45 -29.22 -36.50
N ASP A 759 -38.15 -29.97 -35.66
CA ASP A 759 -37.79 -30.18 -34.25
C ASP A 759 -36.60 -31.15 -34.08
N ASP A 760 -36.41 -32.07 -35.02
CA ASP A 760 -35.21 -32.91 -35.09
C ASP A 760 -34.04 -32.13 -35.69
N LEU A 761 -32.96 -32.01 -34.91
CA LEU A 761 -31.73 -31.32 -35.28
C LEU A 761 -31.09 -31.93 -36.53
N SER A 762 -31.04 -33.25 -36.66
CA SER A 762 -30.36 -33.91 -37.79
C SER A 762 -31.08 -33.61 -39.10
N LYS A 763 -32.42 -33.73 -39.09
CA LYS A 763 -33.26 -33.36 -40.23
C LYS A 763 -33.21 -31.86 -40.52
N ARG A 764 -33.18 -30.99 -39.50
CA ARG A 764 -33.04 -29.54 -39.67
C ARG A 764 -31.73 -29.17 -40.37
N ILE A 765 -30.62 -29.78 -39.97
CA ILE A 765 -29.30 -29.57 -40.58
C ILE A 765 -29.31 -29.93 -42.07
N GLN A 766 -29.91 -31.07 -42.44
CA GLN A 766 -30.01 -31.48 -43.84
C GLN A 766 -30.81 -30.48 -44.67
N ILE A 767 -31.99 -30.06 -44.19
CA ILE A 767 -32.84 -29.07 -44.86
C ILE A 767 -32.09 -27.74 -45.06
N LEU A 768 -31.39 -27.27 -44.03
CA LEU A 768 -30.61 -26.03 -44.09
C LEU A 768 -29.50 -26.11 -45.15
N ASN A 769 -28.74 -27.21 -45.16
CA ASN A 769 -27.63 -27.41 -46.10
C ASN A 769 -28.12 -27.54 -47.55
N GLU A 770 -29.18 -28.29 -47.79
CA GLU A 770 -29.77 -28.47 -49.12
C GLU A 770 -30.35 -27.16 -49.66
N ASN A 771 -31.15 -26.46 -48.84
CA ASN A 771 -31.73 -25.18 -49.24
C ASN A 771 -30.64 -24.15 -49.53
N PHE A 772 -29.65 -24.02 -48.65
CA PHE A 772 -28.59 -23.04 -48.84
C PHE A 772 -27.73 -23.33 -50.07
N SER A 773 -27.41 -24.60 -50.32
CA SER A 773 -26.71 -25.03 -51.54
C SER A 773 -27.47 -24.60 -52.80
N MET A 774 -28.79 -24.83 -52.81
CA MET A 774 -29.62 -24.51 -53.97
C MET A 774 -29.77 -22.99 -54.18
N VAL A 775 -29.96 -22.24 -53.09
CA VAL A 775 -30.05 -20.78 -53.12
C VAL A 775 -28.74 -20.16 -53.63
N ILE A 776 -27.60 -20.61 -53.10
CA ILE A 776 -26.28 -20.15 -53.54
C ILE A 776 -26.05 -20.49 -55.01
N TYR A 777 -26.26 -21.75 -55.39
CA TYR A 777 -26.03 -22.21 -56.75
C TYR A 777 -26.85 -21.39 -57.76
N ARG A 778 -28.15 -21.19 -57.50
CA ARG A 778 -29.03 -20.40 -58.38
C ARG A 778 -28.59 -18.94 -58.48
N ASN A 779 -28.19 -18.30 -57.39
CA ASN A 779 -27.80 -16.90 -57.40
C ASN A 779 -26.45 -16.69 -58.12
N VAL A 780 -25.46 -17.55 -57.85
CA VAL A 780 -24.14 -17.48 -58.50
C VAL A 780 -24.26 -17.78 -60.00
N CYS A 781 -24.97 -18.85 -60.38
CA CYS A 781 -25.16 -19.21 -61.79
C CYS A 781 -25.90 -18.15 -62.62
N ARG A 782 -26.66 -17.23 -62.01
CA ARG A 782 -27.25 -16.08 -62.73
C ARG A 782 -26.21 -15.06 -63.19
N SER A 783 -25.09 -14.98 -62.49
CA SER A 783 -23.99 -14.04 -62.78
C SER A 783 -22.83 -14.67 -63.57
N LEU A 784 -22.77 -16.00 -63.68
CA LEU A 784 -21.72 -16.70 -64.42
C LEU A 784 -22.03 -16.80 -65.92
N PHE A 785 -20.98 -16.78 -66.74
CA PHE A 785 -21.09 -17.14 -68.16
C PHE A 785 -21.45 -18.61 -68.30
N GLU A 786 -22.18 -18.97 -69.37
CA GLU A 786 -22.68 -20.33 -69.61
C GLU A 786 -21.56 -21.38 -69.54
N GLN A 787 -20.41 -21.08 -70.15
CA GLN A 787 -19.22 -21.94 -70.15
C GLN A 787 -18.68 -22.28 -68.74
N HIS A 788 -18.91 -21.41 -67.75
CA HIS A 788 -18.37 -21.58 -66.40
C HIS A 788 -19.37 -22.22 -65.42
N LYS A 789 -20.64 -22.38 -65.79
CA LYS A 789 -21.68 -22.96 -64.92
C LYS A 789 -21.40 -24.43 -64.58
N LEU A 790 -21.05 -25.24 -65.57
CA LEU A 790 -20.72 -26.65 -65.36
C LEU A 790 -19.45 -26.82 -64.51
N LEU A 791 -18.44 -25.99 -64.78
CA LEU A 791 -17.22 -25.95 -63.98
C LEU A 791 -17.53 -25.63 -62.52
N PHE A 792 -18.35 -24.60 -62.27
CA PHE A 792 -18.77 -24.26 -60.92
C PHE A 792 -19.51 -25.41 -60.23
N SER A 793 -20.47 -26.03 -60.91
CA SER A 793 -21.20 -27.20 -60.39
C SER A 793 -20.26 -28.35 -59.99
N LEU A 794 -19.28 -28.67 -60.83
CA LEU A 794 -18.27 -29.70 -60.54
C LEU A 794 -17.40 -29.30 -59.33
N THR A 795 -16.87 -28.07 -59.30
CA THR A 795 -16.02 -27.60 -58.20
C THR A 795 -16.75 -27.58 -56.86
N MET A 796 -18.01 -27.12 -56.84
CA MET A 796 -18.85 -27.11 -55.65
C MET A 796 -19.12 -28.54 -55.15
N CYS A 797 -19.47 -29.46 -56.05
CA CYS A 797 -19.70 -30.87 -55.71
C CYS A 797 -18.45 -31.51 -55.11
N VAL A 798 -17.29 -31.35 -55.77
CA VAL A 798 -16.02 -31.91 -55.32
C VAL A 798 -15.60 -31.33 -53.98
N ALA A 799 -15.73 -30.01 -53.77
CA ALA A 799 -15.37 -29.38 -52.51
C ALA A 799 -16.21 -29.91 -51.33
N LEU A 800 -17.52 -30.10 -51.54
CA LEU A 800 -18.41 -30.69 -50.54
C LEU A 800 -18.07 -32.16 -50.25
N LEU A 801 -17.76 -32.95 -51.28
CA LEU A 801 -17.38 -34.36 -51.12
C LEU A 801 -16.00 -34.52 -50.46
N LYS A 802 -15.05 -33.64 -50.77
CA LYS A 802 -13.76 -33.57 -50.10
C LYS A 802 -13.90 -33.28 -48.61
N ALA A 803 -14.78 -32.35 -48.25
CA ALA A 803 -15.06 -32.04 -46.84
C ALA A 803 -15.67 -33.23 -46.08
N ARG A 804 -16.39 -34.12 -46.77
CA ARG A 804 -16.92 -35.38 -46.21
C ARG A 804 -15.87 -36.51 -46.19
N GLY A 805 -14.67 -36.29 -46.72
CA GLY A 805 -13.63 -37.32 -46.85
C GLY A 805 -13.91 -38.38 -47.92
N ALA A 806 -14.89 -38.15 -48.80
CA ALA A 806 -15.27 -39.12 -49.84
C ALA A 806 -14.34 -39.09 -51.05
N ILE A 807 -13.57 -38.01 -51.23
CA ILE A 807 -12.60 -37.84 -52.32
C ILE A 807 -11.20 -37.71 -51.73
N ASP A 808 -10.30 -38.59 -52.16
CA ASP A 808 -8.88 -38.50 -51.86
C ASP A 808 -8.18 -37.41 -52.70
N ASP A 809 -7.33 -36.61 -52.06
CA ASP A 809 -6.64 -35.48 -52.69
C ASP A 809 -5.60 -35.93 -53.73
N THR A 810 -4.97 -37.09 -53.55
CA THR A 810 -3.99 -37.61 -54.52
C THR A 810 -4.70 -38.09 -55.79
N THR A 811 -5.83 -38.79 -55.63
CA THR A 811 -6.68 -39.21 -56.75
C THR A 811 -7.24 -38.00 -57.50
N TRP A 812 -7.70 -36.97 -56.77
CA TRP A 812 -8.19 -35.74 -57.40
C TRP A 812 -7.11 -35.01 -58.19
N ARG A 813 -5.90 -34.85 -57.63
CA ARG A 813 -4.77 -34.22 -58.35
C ARG A 813 -4.39 -34.99 -59.60
N PHE A 814 -4.41 -36.32 -59.54
CA PHE A 814 -4.17 -37.17 -60.71
C PHE A 814 -5.21 -36.95 -61.80
N LEU A 815 -6.50 -36.86 -61.46
CA LEU A 815 -7.56 -36.58 -62.45
C LEU A 815 -7.40 -35.20 -63.12
N LEU A 816 -6.83 -34.21 -62.41
CA LEU A 816 -6.60 -32.86 -62.94
C LEU A 816 -5.33 -32.74 -63.79
N THR A 817 -4.24 -33.39 -63.40
CA THR A 817 -2.90 -33.15 -63.97
C THR A 817 -2.32 -34.35 -64.74
N GLY A 818 -2.92 -35.53 -64.59
CA GLY A 818 -2.33 -36.81 -65.01
C GLY A 818 -1.14 -37.21 -64.13
N GLY A 819 -0.49 -38.33 -64.45
CA GLY A 819 0.75 -38.73 -63.81
C GLY A 819 1.97 -37.98 -64.37
N VAL A 820 2.94 -37.65 -63.52
CA VAL A 820 4.26 -37.15 -63.96
C VAL A 820 4.99 -38.26 -64.73
N ALA A 821 5.58 -37.93 -65.88
CA ALA A 821 6.17 -38.88 -66.83
C ALA A 821 7.40 -39.64 -66.29
N LEU A 822 7.18 -40.67 -65.47
CA LEU A 822 8.17 -41.70 -65.14
C LEU A 822 8.07 -42.85 -66.15
N ALA A 823 9.21 -43.45 -66.50
CA ALA A 823 9.29 -44.56 -67.45
C ALA A 823 8.40 -45.72 -66.96
N ASN A 824 7.48 -46.18 -67.82
CA ASN A 824 6.56 -47.26 -67.50
C ASN A 824 7.30 -48.61 -67.60
N PRO A 825 7.41 -49.40 -66.51
CA PRO A 825 8.06 -50.71 -66.54
C PRO A 825 7.17 -51.82 -67.14
N HIS A 826 5.89 -51.53 -67.43
CA HIS A 826 4.92 -52.52 -67.90
C HIS A 826 4.57 -52.35 -69.38
N PRO A 827 4.77 -53.39 -70.24
CA PRO A 827 4.46 -53.32 -71.66
C PRO A 827 2.94 -53.23 -71.89
N ASN A 828 2.55 -52.52 -72.95
CA ASN A 828 1.14 -52.35 -73.33
C ASN A 828 0.53 -53.69 -73.77
N PRO A 829 -0.55 -54.17 -73.10
CA PRO A 829 -1.16 -55.47 -73.40
C PRO A 829 -2.05 -55.45 -74.66
N ALA A 830 -2.41 -54.27 -75.19
CA ALA A 830 -3.29 -54.13 -76.35
C ALA A 830 -2.93 -52.93 -77.25
N PRO A 831 -1.75 -52.97 -77.90
CA PRO A 831 -1.25 -51.87 -78.73
C PRO A 831 -2.09 -51.60 -79.99
N THR A 832 -3.03 -52.48 -80.34
CA THR A 832 -3.90 -52.33 -81.52
C THR A 832 -4.93 -51.23 -81.40
N TRP A 833 -5.34 -50.87 -80.18
CA TRP A 833 -6.36 -49.83 -79.94
C TRP A 833 -6.02 -48.90 -78.76
N LEU A 834 -5.16 -49.33 -77.84
CA LEU A 834 -4.74 -48.54 -76.69
C LEU A 834 -3.36 -47.92 -76.95
N SER A 835 -3.26 -46.60 -76.87
CA SER A 835 -1.98 -45.91 -77.01
C SER A 835 -1.07 -46.15 -75.81
N ASP A 836 0.25 -46.18 -76.01
CA ASP A 836 1.23 -46.36 -74.93
C ASP A 836 1.17 -45.23 -73.89
N LYS A 837 0.78 -44.02 -74.33
CA LYS A 837 0.52 -42.88 -73.44
C LYS A 837 -0.64 -43.18 -72.49
N SER A 838 -1.78 -43.63 -73.03
CA SER A 838 -2.96 -44.00 -72.24
C SER A 838 -2.69 -45.19 -71.32
N TRP A 839 -1.93 -46.19 -71.79
CA TRP A 839 -1.52 -47.33 -70.96
C TRP A 839 -0.64 -46.90 -69.79
N SER A 840 0.29 -45.98 -70.01
CA SER A 840 1.15 -45.45 -68.95
C SER A 840 0.37 -44.71 -67.86
N GLU A 841 -0.69 -43.98 -68.22
CA GLU A 841 -1.59 -43.37 -67.24
C GLU A 841 -2.43 -44.42 -66.49
N ILE A 842 -2.90 -45.47 -67.16
CA ILE A 842 -3.64 -46.59 -66.52
C ILE A 842 -2.76 -47.31 -65.49
N VAL A 843 -1.50 -47.56 -65.83
CA VAL A 843 -0.53 -48.18 -64.92
C VAL A 843 -0.32 -47.31 -63.69
N ARG A 844 -0.23 -45.99 -63.84
CA ARG A 844 -0.07 -45.07 -62.69
C ARG A 844 -1.35 -44.93 -61.86
N ALA A 845 -2.50 -44.95 -62.52
CA ALA A 845 -3.79 -44.94 -61.82
C ALA A 845 -3.97 -46.17 -60.93
N ASN A 846 -3.31 -47.28 -61.25
CA ASN A 846 -3.33 -48.49 -60.44
C ASN A 846 -2.67 -48.33 -59.06
N ASP A 847 -1.81 -47.32 -58.87
CA ASP A 847 -1.17 -47.04 -57.57
C ASP A 847 -2.04 -46.13 -56.68
N LEU A 848 -3.19 -45.66 -57.18
CA LEU A 848 -4.09 -44.75 -56.45
C LEU A 848 -5.14 -45.50 -55.63
N PRO A 849 -5.54 -44.94 -54.47
CA PRO A 849 -6.62 -45.51 -53.67
C PRO A 849 -7.91 -45.61 -54.47
N ASN A 850 -8.60 -46.75 -54.36
CA ASN A 850 -9.84 -47.12 -55.07
C ASN A 850 -9.73 -47.35 -56.59
N LEU A 851 -8.53 -47.23 -57.18
CA LEU A 851 -8.27 -47.54 -58.59
C LEU A 851 -7.30 -48.73 -58.79
N ASN A 852 -6.92 -49.36 -57.67
CA ASN A 852 -6.13 -50.60 -57.61
C ASN A 852 -6.81 -51.72 -58.42
N GLY A 853 -6.11 -52.28 -59.40
CA GLY A 853 -6.58 -53.41 -60.23
C GLY A 853 -6.88 -53.05 -61.69
N LEU A 854 -6.89 -51.76 -62.07
CA LEU A 854 -7.06 -51.33 -63.46
C LEU A 854 -6.04 -51.95 -64.41
N GLN A 855 -4.80 -52.15 -63.96
CA GLN A 855 -3.74 -52.80 -64.74
C GLN A 855 -4.02 -54.29 -65.01
N LYS A 856 -4.73 -54.97 -64.10
CA LYS A 856 -4.99 -56.43 -64.16
C LYS A 856 -6.26 -56.78 -64.93
N CYS A 857 -7.11 -55.79 -65.24
CA CYS A 857 -8.31 -55.98 -66.06
C CYS A 857 -7.91 -56.29 -67.50
N LYS A 858 -8.01 -57.56 -67.93
CA LYS A 858 -7.81 -57.95 -69.33
C LYS A 858 -8.79 -57.17 -70.23
N PRO A 859 -8.38 -56.72 -71.42
CA PRO A 859 -9.29 -56.12 -72.38
C PRO A 859 -10.28 -57.18 -72.86
N ILE A 860 -11.47 -57.21 -72.25
CA ILE A 860 -12.54 -58.13 -72.65
C ILE A 860 -13.10 -57.58 -73.97
N ALA A 861 -12.67 -58.17 -75.09
CA ALA A 861 -13.38 -58.06 -76.35
C ALA A 861 -14.82 -58.54 -76.12
N LYS A 862 -15.78 -57.62 -76.19
CA LYS A 862 -17.23 -57.85 -76.10
C LYS A 862 -17.72 -58.53 -74.80
N ARG A 863 -17.70 -57.80 -73.69
CA ARG A 863 -18.81 -57.84 -72.72
C ARG A 863 -18.94 -56.46 -72.13
N THR A 864 -20.14 -55.91 -72.16
CA THR A 864 -20.52 -54.66 -71.50
C THR A 864 -20.13 -54.77 -70.03
N VAL A 865 -19.00 -54.18 -69.66
CA VAL A 865 -18.64 -54.03 -68.25
C VAL A 865 -19.55 -52.93 -67.74
N LYS A 866 -20.63 -53.31 -67.05
CA LYS A 866 -21.30 -52.38 -66.12
C LYS A 866 -20.31 -52.13 -64.99
N ILE A 867 -19.44 -51.15 -65.17
CA ILE A 867 -18.71 -50.56 -64.04
C ILE A 867 -19.79 -49.77 -63.29
N LYS A 868 -20.27 -50.33 -62.17
CA LYS A 868 -20.97 -49.53 -61.18
C LYS A 868 -19.91 -48.62 -60.56
N ILE A 869 -19.80 -47.42 -61.10
CA ILE A 869 -19.14 -46.31 -60.41
C ILE A 869 -20.16 -45.84 -59.38
N ASP A 870 -20.19 -46.47 -58.21
CA ASP A 870 -20.97 -45.99 -57.06
C ASP A 870 -20.26 -44.76 -56.46
N ILE A 871 -20.19 -43.67 -57.24
CA ILE A 871 -19.76 -42.33 -56.77
C ILE A 871 -20.98 -41.40 -56.60
N PHE A 872 -22.19 -41.84 -56.99
CA PHE A 872 -23.37 -40.96 -57.06
C PHE A 872 -24.71 -41.56 -56.57
N ASN A 873 -24.73 -42.60 -55.74
CA ASN A 873 -25.99 -43.23 -55.30
C ASN A 873 -26.46 -42.89 -53.87
N GLU A 874 -26.02 -41.77 -53.27
CA GLU A 874 -26.59 -41.26 -52.01
C GLU A 874 -27.30 -39.89 -52.15
N LEU A 875 -27.81 -39.58 -53.35
CA LEU A 875 -28.70 -38.44 -53.59
C LEU A 875 -29.90 -38.90 -54.43
N SER A 876 -30.78 -39.69 -53.80
CA SER A 876 -32.18 -39.85 -54.20
C SER A 876 -33.05 -39.91 -52.96
#